data_AF-A0A8H8UVB4-F1
#
_entry.id   AF-A0A8H8UVB4-F1
#
_cell.length_a   1.000
_cell.length_b   1.000
_cell.length_c   1.000
_cell.angle_alpha   90.00
_cell.angle_beta   90.00
_cell.angle_gamma   90.00
#
_symmetry.space_group_name_H-M   'P 1'
#
loop_
_entity.id
_entity.type
_entity.pdbx_description
1 polymer ?
#
loop_
_entity_poly.entity_id
_entity_poly.type
_entity_poly.pdbx_seq_one_letter_code
_entity_poly.pdbx_strand_id
1 'polypeptide(L)'
;MPHVHPQTYVIPSAAFELVYVEVIQRHHKRTPYQDNAFPVETYSWDCSDQGLYTYGEPLGAEKNSSAQVYWRVEENSVNPFIAPGFRGNCQFPQITHGGLDDSWQHGRDLYEVYGTMLGFLPSEYDSTVAYRVTGNQITSQVAGMLVDGMFGPKHPKHVPLSIQPGLVDSLQPSYSCPKASRLYQEYGVGSMDPKWRLHLDATNDFLGTLDHISGVTADNSGFHKSFDHYYDNLSARLCHQKPLPCSVKNSSQCVTQRQADTVFRMGQYEYSYIYRDSPQSLEAAVGLGDINMLELETFLDYIEGISRLSRTSGHSSLRFRRITSLRTYETREPLYLLTAGDRRARIQTMDSSSLPKDAAAVLAWSIAAPPKPLPAINQIKRICVIDFDNTLYRSPVPSNIWDGPSIGILRDSDRLLGGGWWQTPSILDATVDQRGARPSVASQGGHERRYSDRWNKPIVSIVDIARTVDQNIHTLNVLLTGRSRILFSKTVLRILGNAGFSFDLVVLKQDHPQLGHEFATTMDFKKCFISMILNYYHEAERISIYEDRPGHSRQFRDFGDEFNKSCIRDSLVRPQVRFDIVQVQPAHRDLDPLEEIKQVKFMLQRHNRLAQNMDASLRPLPAKLFKRVCHTSYMLHPETTHRLLVNFRLRQRFNTREVDFFGRYIPIKMGKCEPVEIENLGGMGAQIQFETVSFGSYNDCIWAVRVRPVGSSAVVSTMNAIPTVVLAKKIDVAESFLRRIENWEDIRPGDPRYLRFSATVGEQLRLQISAPKLHLGG
;
A
#
# COMPACT_ATOMS: atom_id res chain seq x y z
N MET A 1 -14.84 -4.72 24.80
CA MET A 1 -13.87 -4.41 23.72
C MET A 1 -14.34 -3.16 22.99
N PRO A 2 -13.43 -2.32 22.45
CA PRO A 2 -13.85 -1.25 21.54
C PRO A 2 -14.53 -1.89 20.34
N HIS A 3 -15.78 -1.53 20.09
CA HIS A 3 -16.55 -1.95 18.93
C HIS A 3 -17.41 -0.78 18.46
N VAL A 4 -18.06 -0.93 17.30
CA VAL A 4 -18.97 0.10 16.83
C VAL A 4 -20.11 0.24 17.83
N HIS A 5 -20.43 1.47 18.23
CA HIS A 5 -21.47 1.71 19.21
C HIS A 5 -22.20 3.00 18.85
N PRO A 6 -23.54 3.03 18.86
CA PRO A 6 -24.33 4.17 18.39
C PRO A 6 -23.99 5.49 19.09
N GLN A 7 -23.72 5.44 20.40
CA GLN A 7 -23.36 6.62 21.20
C GLN A 7 -21.98 7.22 20.86
N THR A 8 -21.06 6.44 20.30
CA THR A 8 -19.71 6.89 19.95
C THR A 8 -19.50 7.02 18.44
N TYR A 9 -20.43 6.49 17.64
CA TYR A 9 -20.35 6.53 16.19
C TYR A 9 -20.64 7.94 15.68
N VAL A 10 -19.68 8.49 14.93
CA VAL A 10 -19.82 9.80 14.29
C VAL A 10 -20.33 9.57 12.88
N ILE A 11 -21.54 10.05 12.60
CA ILE A 11 -22.12 9.97 11.25
C ILE A 11 -21.28 10.84 10.30
N PRO A 12 -20.69 10.25 9.24
CA PRO A 12 -19.97 11.02 8.23
C PRO A 12 -20.88 12.06 7.57
N SER A 13 -20.32 13.18 7.11
CA SER A 13 -21.12 14.20 6.41
C SER A 13 -21.81 13.62 5.17
N ALA A 14 -22.94 14.19 4.75
CA ALA A 14 -23.70 13.76 3.57
C ALA A 14 -22.91 13.76 2.24
N ALA A 15 -21.69 14.33 2.20
CA ALA A 15 -20.75 14.21 1.08
C ALA A 15 -20.21 12.78 0.88
N PHE A 16 -20.30 11.92 1.90
CA PHE A 16 -19.86 10.53 1.84
C PHE A 16 -21.07 9.59 1.76
N GLU A 17 -20.95 8.58 0.92
CA GLU A 17 -21.92 7.48 0.84
C GLU A 17 -21.27 6.21 1.36
N LEU A 18 -21.94 5.52 2.29
CA LEU A 18 -21.53 4.20 2.74
C LEU A 18 -21.87 3.16 1.67
N VAL A 19 -20.84 2.57 1.07
CA VAL A 19 -20.98 1.60 -0.04
C VAL A 19 -20.75 0.16 0.40
N TYR A 20 -19.98 -0.05 1.48
CA TYR A 20 -19.62 -1.38 1.98
C TYR A 20 -19.19 -1.30 3.45
N VAL A 21 -19.44 -2.38 4.17
CA VAL A 21 -18.96 -2.61 5.54
C VAL A 21 -18.36 -4.01 5.57
N GLU A 22 -17.11 -4.11 6.03
CA GLU A 22 -16.47 -5.35 6.49
C GLU A 22 -16.29 -5.24 8.01
N VAL A 23 -16.87 -6.17 8.75
CA VAL A 23 -16.60 -6.33 10.18
C VAL A 23 -15.74 -7.56 10.37
N ILE A 24 -14.58 -7.38 10.99
CA ILE A 24 -13.71 -8.49 11.43
C ILE A 24 -13.66 -8.46 12.95
N GLN A 25 -14.25 -9.47 13.57
CA GLN A 25 -14.33 -9.58 15.03
C GLN A 25 -13.73 -10.87 15.55
N ARG A 26 -13.26 -10.83 16.79
CA ARG A 26 -12.87 -12.02 17.54
C ARG A 26 -14.11 -12.67 18.17
N HIS A 27 -13.96 -13.93 18.57
CA HIS A 27 -14.86 -14.51 19.56
C HIS A 27 -14.93 -13.66 20.86
N HIS A 28 -16.05 -13.74 21.57
CA HIS A 28 -16.26 -13.05 22.84
C HIS A 28 -15.71 -13.85 24.04
N LYS A 29 -16.12 -13.48 25.27
CA LYS A 29 -15.62 -14.06 26.53
C LYS A 29 -15.80 -15.58 26.56
N ARG A 30 -14.70 -16.29 26.83
CA ARG A 30 -14.62 -17.75 26.90
C ARG A 30 -13.85 -18.19 28.13
N THR A 31 -13.97 -19.47 28.49
CA THR A 31 -13.02 -20.12 29.39
C THR A 31 -11.60 -20.08 28.79
N PRO A 32 -10.53 -20.17 29.63
CA PRO A 32 -9.16 -20.28 29.12
C PRO A 32 -8.96 -21.59 28.33
N TYR A 33 -7.83 -21.71 27.63
CA TYR A 33 -7.40 -23.01 27.11
C TYR A 33 -6.99 -23.95 28.25
N GLN A 34 -7.20 -25.24 28.06
CA GLN A 34 -6.82 -26.25 29.07
C GLN A 34 -5.33 -26.17 29.41
N ASP A 35 -4.47 -26.04 28.40
CA ASP A 35 -3.00 -25.98 28.58
C ASP A 35 -2.52 -24.67 29.24
N ASN A 36 -3.40 -23.67 29.32
CA ASN A 36 -3.15 -22.38 30.00
C ASN A 36 -3.65 -22.40 31.45
N ALA A 37 -4.27 -23.48 31.91
CA ALA A 37 -4.66 -23.64 33.31
C ALA A 37 -3.42 -23.91 34.19
N PHE A 38 -3.47 -23.46 35.45
CA PHE A 38 -2.44 -23.85 36.42
C PHE A 38 -2.54 -25.34 36.74
N PRO A 39 -1.48 -26.02 37.22
CA PRO A 39 -1.54 -27.45 37.50
C PRO A 39 -2.72 -27.86 38.41
N VAL A 40 -3.02 -27.01 39.40
CA VAL A 40 -4.21 -27.13 40.25
C VAL A 40 -4.84 -25.76 40.42
N GLU A 41 -6.13 -25.65 40.11
CA GLU A 41 -6.90 -24.43 40.28
C GLU A 41 -7.64 -24.41 41.62
N THR A 42 -7.70 -23.25 42.28
CA THR A 42 -8.31 -23.12 43.62
C THR A 42 -9.85 -23.12 43.62
N TYR A 43 -10.47 -23.06 42.45
CA TYR A 43 -11.91 -23.10 42.28
C TYR A 43 -12.30 -23.70 40.93
N SER A 44 -13.55 -24.17 40.84
CA SER A 44 -14.13 -24.71 39.62
C SER A 44 -14.64 -23.63 38.67
N TRP A 45 -14.76 -23.99 37.39
CA TRP A 45 -15.52 -23.23 36.41
C TRP A 45 -16.83 -23.96 36.10
N ASP A 46 -17.96 -23.27 36.25
CA ASP A 46 -19.29 -23.80 35.94
C ASP A 46 -19.78 -23.21 34.60
N CYS A 47 -20.33 -24.07 33.75
CA CYS A 47 -20.88 -23.78 32.44
C CYS A 47 -22.28 -24.40 32.24
N SER A 48 -23.00 -24.66 33.34
CA SER A 48 -24.34 -25.26 33.32
C SER A 48 -25.41 -24.41 32.63
N ASP A 49 -25.14 -23.12 32.45
CA ASP A 49 -26.06 -22.09 31.95
C ASP A 49 -26.00 -21.89 30.42
N GLN A 50 -25.24 -22.72 29.69
CA GLN A 50 -25.19 -22.68 28.22
C GLN A 50 -25.16 -24.07 27.58
N GLY A 51 -25.74 -24.18 26.38
CA GLY A 51 -25.68 -25.39 25.57
C GLY A 51 -24.67 -25.28 24.43
N LEU A 52 -23.82 -26.31 24.26
CA LEU A 52 -22.93 -26.43 23.10
C LEU A 52 -23.64 -27.17 21.96
N TYR A 53 -24.41 -26.43 21.17
CA TYR A 53 -25.16 -27.00 20.06
C TYR A 53 -24.22 -27.41 18.92
N THR A 54 -24.26 -28.71 18.59
CA THR A 54 -23.53 -29.31 17.48
C THR A 54 -24.34 -30.49 16.95
N TYR A 55 -25.00 -30.29 15.81
CA TYR A 55 -25.82 -31.31 15.15
C TYR A 55 -25.98 -30.98 13.66
N GLY A 56 -26.36 -31.97 12.86
CA GLY A 56 -26.71 -31.76 11.44
C GLY A 56 -28.22 -31.58 11.26
N GLU A 57 -28.63 -30.66 10.38
CA GLU A 57 -30.02 -30.46 9.96
C GLU A 57 -30.12 -30.69 8.44
N PRO A 58 -31.03 -31.55 7.95
CA PRO A 58 -31.31 -31.67 6.52
C PRO A 58 -31.82 -30.35 5.92
N LEU A 59 -31.21 -29.86 4.84
CA LEU A 59 -31.67 -28.68 4.11
C LEU A 59 -32.53 -29.10 2.91
N GLY A 60 -33.78 -28.60 2.81
CA GLY A 60 -34.68 -28.90 1.69
C GLY A 60 -36.16 -29.01 2.09
N ALA A 61 -37.01 -29.44 1.14
CA ALA A 61 -38.45 -29.60 1.39
C ALA A 61 -38.72 -30.65 2.47
N GLU A 62 -39.45 -30.21 3.51
CA GLU A 62 -39.66 -30.85 4.81
C GLU A 62 -40.14 -32.31 4.70
N LYS A 63 -39.29 -33.25 5.15
CA LYS A 63 -39.78 -34.58 5.55
C LYS A 63 -39.28 -35.01 6.94
N ASN A 64 -38.06 -34.64 7.32
CA ASN A 64 -37.48 -34.92 8.64
C ASN A 64 -36.66 -33.70 9.13
N SER A 65 -36.81 -33.30 10.40
CA SER A 65 -35.99 -32.29 11.09
C SER A 65 -35.27 -32.89 12.29
N SER A 66 -34.10 -32.36 12.62
CA SER A 66 -33.34 -32.79 13.79
C SER A 66 -33.89 -32.13 15.07
N ALA A 67 -33.80 -32.85 16.19
CA ALA A 67 -34.03 -32.25 17.49
C ALA A 67 -32.90 -31.26 17.83
N GLN A 68 -33.22 -30.18 18.54
CA GLN A 68 -32.23 -29.22 19.04
C GLN A 68 -31.44 -29.82 20.21
N VAL A 69 -30.36 -30.52 19.90
CA VAL A 69 -29.50 -31.19 20.89
C VAL A 69 -28.19 -30.43 21.09
N TYR A 70 -27.65 -30.50 22.31
CA TYR A 70 -26.40 -29.85 22.70
C TYR A 70 -25.56 -30.78 23.58
N TRP A 71 -24.25 -30.54 23.62
CA TRP A 71 -23.37 -31.26 24.54
C TRP A 71 -23.45 -30.69 25.95
N ARG A 72 -23.60 -31.59 26.93
CA ARG A 72 -23.39 -31.32 28.35
C ARG A 72 -22.13 -32.05 28.78
N VAL A 73 -21.16 -31.31 29.30
CA VAL A 73 -19.91 -31.89 29.79
C VAL A 73 -20.15 -32.52 31.16
N GLU A 74 -19.70 -33.75 31.35
CA GLU A 74 -19.87 -34.51 32.58
C GLU A 74 -18.51 -34.94 33.14
N GLU A 75 -18.30 -34.73 34.45
CA GLU A 75 -17.21 -35.36 35.19
C GLU A 75 -17.70 -36.68 35.79
N ASN A 76 -16.98 -37.77 35.55
CA ASN A 76 -17.28 -39.07 36.13
C ASN A 76 -16.38 -39.32 37.35
N SER A 77 -16.96 -39.33 38.55
CA SER A 77 -16.21 -39.55 39.81
C SER A 77 -15.57 -40.92 39.94
N VAL A 78 -15.97 -41.90 39.12
CA VAL A 78 -15.36 -43.24 39.05
C VAL A 78 -14.10 -43.24 38.16
N ASN A 79 -13.99 -42.29 37.22
CA ASN A 79 -12.81 -42.19 36.37
C ASN A 79 -11.64 -41.58 37.18
N PRO A 80 -10.55 -42.32 37.44
CA PRO A 80 -9.43 -41.80 38.22
C PRO A 80 -8.57 -40.79 37.44
N PHE A 81 -8.77 -40.69 36.12
CA PHE A 81 -8.05 -39.71 35.30
C PHE A 81 -8.67 -38.34 35.46
N ILE A 82 -7.85 -37.42 35.97
CA ILE A 82 -8.20 -36.03 36.23
C ILE A 82 -7.41 -35.16 35.26
N ALA A 83 -8.10 -34.34 34.48
CA ALA A 83 -7.43 -33.30 33.70
C ALA A 83 -6.81 -32.25 34.67
N PRO A 84 -5.56 -31.81 34.44
CA PRO A 84 -4.95 -30.74 35.22
C PRO A 84 -5.67 -29.41 34.97
N GLY A 85 -5.73 -28.51 35.94
CA GLY A 85 -6.41 -27.21 35.77
C GLY A 85 -7.74 -27.05 36.48
N PHE A 86 -8.66 -26.34 35.84
CA PHE A 86 -9.98 -26.04 36.38
C PHE A 86 -10.83 -27.31 36.47
N ARG A 87 -11.48 -27.48 37.62
CA ARG A 87 -12.55 -28.47 37.80
C ARG A 87 -13.89 -27.93 37.31
N GLY A 88 -14.83 -28.81 37.01
CA GLY A 88 -16.21 -28.44 36.72
C GLY A 88 -16.74 -29.08 35.43
N ASN A 89 -17.71 -28.44 34.81
CA ASN A 89 -18.47 -28.99 33.69
C ASN A 89 -18.33 -28.15 32.41
N CYS A 90 -17.14 -27.58 32.20
CA CYS A 90 -16.80 -26.84 31.00
C CYS A 90 -15.85 -27.65 30.11
N GLN A 91 -15.98 -27.51 28.80
CA GLN A 91 -14.95 -27.88 27.84
C GLN A 91 -13.96 -26.71 27.71
N PHE A 92 -12.65 -26.92 27.79
CA PHE A 92 -11.69 -25.80 27.70
C PHE A 92 -10.96 -25.83 26.35
N PRO A 93 -11.03 -24.76 25.53
CA PRO A 93 -11.87 -23.55 25.71
C PRO A 93 -13.33 -23.77 25.31
N GLN A 94 -14.23 -22.95 25.88
CA GLN A 94 -15.67 -22.90 25.60
C GLN A 94 -16.20 -21.47 25.72
N ILE A 95 -17.11 -21.06 24.83
CA ILE A 95 -17.82 -19.80 24.97
C ILE A 95 -18.67 -19.82 26.25
N THR A 96 -18.71 -18.70 26.98
CA THR A 96 -19.56 -18.56 28.17
C THR A 96 -20.88 -17.87 27.85
N HIS A 97 -21.88 -17.99 28.73
CA HIS A 97 -23.14 -17.27 28.63
C HIS A 97 -22.90 -15.76 28.50
N GLY A 98 -22.06 -15.19 29.36
CA GLY A 98 -21.67 -13.78 29.25
C GLY A 98 -20.96 -13.44 27.93
N GLY A 99 -20.26 -14.39 27.30
CA GLY A 99 -19.72 -14.23 25.95
C GLY A 99 -20.77 -14.28 24.84
N LEU A 100 -21.82 -15.08 25.02
CA LEU A 100 -22.99 -15.10 24.13
C LEU A 100 -23.76 -13.78 24.23
N ASP A 101 -24.00 -13.28 25.45
CA ASP A 101 -24.63 -11.98 25.70
C ASP A 101 -23.84 -10.83 25.08
N ASP A 102 -22.51 -10.81 25.29
CA ASP A 102 -21.62 -9.80 24.67
C ASP A 102 -21.76 -9.83 23.13
N SER A 103 -21.88 -11.02 22.54
CA SER A 103 -22.02 -11.18 21.09
C SER A 103 -23.37 -10.69 20.56
N TRP A 104 -24.44 -10.99 21.29
CA TRP A 104 -25.78 -10.49 20.97
C TRP A 104 -25.81 -8.96 21.02
N GLN A 105 -25.27 -8.38 22.10
CA GLN A 105 -25.20 -6.93 22.26
C GLN A 105 -24.39 -6.28 21.13
N HIS A 106 -23.24 -6.86 20.76
CA HIS A 106 -22.46 -6.37 19.64
C HIS A 106 -23.22 -6.45 18.30
N GLY A 107 -24.01 -7.49 18.07
CA GLY A 107 -24.89 -7.61 16.92
C GLY A 107 -25.94 -6.48 16.88
N ARG A 108 -26.54 -6.21 18.04
CA ARG A 108 -27.48 -5.09 18.20
C ARG A 108 -26.83 -3.75 17.89
N ASP A 109 -25.65 -3.49 18.41
CA ASP A 109 -24.92 -2.23 18.19
C ASP A 109 -24.53 -2.04 16.71
N LEU A 110 -24.14 -3.12 16.02
CA LEU A 110 -23.92 -3.12 14.57
C LEU A 110 -25.19 -2.74 13.81
N TYR A 111 -26.35 -3.27 14.19
CA TYR A 111 -27.60 -2.97 13.52
C TYR A 111 -28.16 -1.58 13.87
N GLU A 112 -27.98 -1.11 15.11
CA GLU A 112 -28.33 0.25 15.49
C GLU A 112 -27.53 1.26 14.65
N VAL A 113 -26.23 1.03 14.45
CA VAL A 113 -25.40 1.90 13.59
C VAL A 113 -25.74 1.74 12.12
N TYR A 114 -25.53 0.55 11.57
CA TYR A 114 -25.58 0.37 10.13
C TYR A 114 -26.99 0.13 9.60
N GLY A 115 -27.92 -0.40 10.39
CA GLY A 115 -29.33 -0.56 10.00
C GLY A 115 -30.17 0.67 10.32
N THR A 116 -30.16 1.12 11.57
CA THR A 116 -31.09 2.16 12.04
C THR A 116 -30.58 3.56 11.74
N MET A 117 -29.36 3.91 12.19
CA MET A 117 -28.83 5.27 12.03
C MET A 117 -28.47 5.60 10.58
N LEU A 118 -27.83 4.65 9.88
CA LEU A 118 -27.35 4.89 8.51
C LEU A 118 -28.29 4.37 7.42
N GLY A 119 -29.34 3.59 7.76
CA GLY A 119 -30.20 2.95 6.77
C GLY A 119 -29.43 2.06 5.80
N PHE A 120 -28.24 1.61 6.19
CA PHE A 120 -27.34 0.86 5.33
C PHE A 120 -27.66 -0.61 5.33
N LEU A 121 -27.96 -1.31 6.44
CA LEU A 121 -28.33 -2.74 6.48
C LEU A 121 -29.80 -2.96 6.06
N PRO A 122 -30.19 -4.17 5.65
CA PRO A 122 -31.57 -4.44 5.26
C PRO A 122 -32.46 -4.55 6.50
N SER A 123 -33.77 -4.30 6.34
CA SER A 123 -34.74 -4.42 7.44
C SER A 123 -34.92 -5.86 7.91
N GLU A 124 -34.64 -6.82 7.04
CA GLU A 124 -34.69 -8.27 7.27
C GLU A 124 -33.40 -8.90 6.70
N TYR A 125 -33.01 -10.07 7.19
CA TYR A 125 -31.80 -10.72 6.66
C TYR A 125 -32.03 -11.17 5.21
N ASP A 126 -31.11 -10.79 4.32
CA ASP A 126 -31.11 -11.20 2.92
C ASP A 126 -29.69 -11.50 2.41
N SER A 127 -29.55 -11.81 1.12
CA SER A 127 -28.27 -12.16 0.49
C SER A 127 -27.26 -11.01 0.41
N THR A 128 -27.63 -9.78 0.79
CA THR A 128 -26.69 -8.67 0.84
C THR A 128 -25.81 -8.71 2.07
N VAL A 129 -26.08 -9.58 3.06
CA VAL A 129 -25.28 -9.78 4.26
C VAL A 129 -24.73 -11.20 4.27
N ALA A 130 -23.41 -11.35 4.36
CA ALA A 130 -22.75 -12.66 4.38
C ALA A 130 -21.90 -12.86 5.64
N TYR A 131 -22.01 -14.04 6.25
CA TYR A 131 -21.22 -14.43 7.41
C TYR A 131 -20.15 -15.47 7.08
N ARG A 132 -18.95 -15.30 7.63
CA ARG A 132 -17.85 -16.28 7.50
C ARG A 132 -17.17 -16.52 8.86
N VAL A 133 -16.91 -17.78 9.19
CA VAL A 133 -16.38 -18.28 10.48
C VAL A 133 -15.23 -19.29 10.27
N THR A 134 -14.56 -19.75 11.34
CA THR A 134 -13.45 -20.74 11.27
C THR A 134 -14.01 -22.12 11.46
N GLY A 135 -13.15 -23.12 11.31
CA GLY A 135 -13.37 -24.45 11.86
C GLY A 135 -13.50 -24.51 13.40
N ASN A 136 -13.25 -23.42 14.16
CA ASN A 136 -13.48 -23.43 15.62
C ASN A 136 -14.95 -23.14 15.93
N GLN A 137 -15.61 -24.10 16.58
CA GLN A 137 -17.04 -24.04 16.93
C GLN A 137 -17.46 -22.79 17.72
N ILE A 138 -16.58 -22.25 18.56
CA ILE A 138 -16.84 -21.01 19.32
C ILE A 138 -17.19 -19.86 18.38
N THR A 139 -16.55 -19.77 17.22
CA THR A 139 -16.81 -18.67 16.26
C THR A 139 -18.20 -18.78 15.61
N SER A 140 -18.71 -20.00 15.46
CA SER A 140 -20.08 -20.23 14.98
C SER A 140 -21.12 -19.92 16.06
N GLN A 141 -20.85 -20.28 17.31
CA GLN A 141 -21.71 -19.96 18.46
C GLN A 141 -21.84 -18.44 18.65
N VAL A 142 -20.72 -17.73 18.56
CA VAL A 142 -20.66 -16.25 18.57
C VAL A 142 -21.45 -15.67 17.38
N ALA A 143 -21.24 -16.20 16.17
CA ALA A 143 -21.95 -15.72 14.98
C ALA A 143 -23.47 -15.90 15.09
N GLY A 144 -23.95 -17.01 15.68
CA GLY A 144 -25.38 -17.22 15.91
C GLY A 144 -26.01 -16.13 16.76
N MET A 145 -25.39 -15.79 17.90
CA MET A 145 -25.87 -14.70 18.76
C MET A 145 -25.76 -13.32 18.10
N LEU A 146 -24.72 -13.10 17.30
CA LEU A 146 -24.54 -11.86 16.55
C LEU A 146 -25.67 -11.65 15.54
N VAL A 147 -26.04 -12.69 14.80
CA VAL A 147 -27.14 -12.67 13.82
C VAL A 147 -28.47 -12.34 14.49
N ASP A 148 -28.76 -12.99 15.62
CA ASP A 148 -29.97 -12.71 16.41
C ASP A 148 -29.96 -11.27 16.96
N GLY A 149 -28.83 -10.79 17.48
CA GLY A 149 -28.70 -9.41 17.92
C GLY A 149 -28.93 -8.39 16.79
N MET A 150 -28.50 -8.71 15.56
CA MET A 150 -28.68 -7.85 14.40
C MET A 150 -30.11 -7.82 13.88
N PHE A 151 -30.74 -8.98 13.68
CA PHE A 151 -32.01 -9.08 12.94
C PHE A 151 -33.19 -9.51 13.81
N GLY A 152 -32.94 -10.00 15.02
CA GLY A 152 -33.93 -10.59 15.91
C GLY A 152 -34.83 -11.58 15.18
N PRO A 153 -36.17 -11.55 15.38
CA PRO A 153 -37.08 -12.50 14.75
C PRO A 153 -37.17 -12.37 13.21
N LYS A 154 -36.46 -11.44 12.58
CA LYS A 154 -36.47 -11.18 11.13
C LYS A 154 -35.36 -11.91 10.37
N HIS A 155 -34.53 -12.71 11.02
CA HIS A 155 -33.66 -13.65 10.31
C HIS A 155 -34.43 -14.94 9.94
N PRO A 156 -34.08 -15.63 8.85
CA PRO A 156 -34.69 -16.92 8.53
C PRO A 156 -34.29 -17.98 9.56
N LYS A 157 -35.04 -19.09 9.59
CA LYS A 157 -34.73 -20.27 10.44
C LYS A 157 -33.32 -20.83 10.19
N HIS A 158 -32.82 -20.72 8.96
CA HIS A 158 -31.50 -21.20 8.55
C HIS A 158 -30.68 -20.04 7.99
N VAL A 159 -29.62 -19.64 8.71
CA VAL A 159 -28.66 -18.63 8.26
C VAL A 159 -27.34 -19.33 7.95
N PRO A 160 -26.86 -19.29 6.69
CA PRO A 160 -25.62 -19.95 6.32
C PRO A 160 -24.40 -19.19 6.87
N LEU A 161 -23.50 -19.92 7.53
CA LEU A 161 -22.16 -19.45 7.89
C LEU A 161 -21.15 -20.10 6.95
N SER A 162 -20.34 -19.29 6.26
CA SER A 162 -19.30 -19.80 5.36
C SER A 162 -18.07 -20.22 6.14
N ILE A 163 -17.47 -21.35 5.77
CA ILE A 163 -16.14 -21.78 6.23
C ILE A 163 -15.30 -22.22 5.02
N GLN A 164 -13.98 -22.21 5.17
CA GLN A 164 -13.09 -22.88 4.22
C GLN A 164 -12.61 -24.22 4.78
N PRO A 165 -12.17 -25.18 3.94
CA PRO A 165 -11.53 -26.38 4.44
C PRO A 165 -10.31 -26.03 5.30
N GLY A 166 -10.15 -26.69 6.44
CA GLY A 166 -9.14 -26.31 7.44
C GLY A 166 -7.72 -26.17 6.91
N LEU A 167 -7.29 -27.01 5.96
CA LEU A 167 -5.93 -26.93 5.39
C LEU A 167 -5.66 -25.67 4.55
N VAL A 168 -6.70 -24.95 4.15
CA VAL A 168 -6.59 -23.77 3.27
C VAL A 168 -7.36 -22.56 3.82
N ASP A 169 -7.94 -22.66 5.01
CA ASP A 169 -8.70 -21.57 5.60
C ASP A 169 -7.80 -20.34 5.78
N SER A 170 -8.11 -19.28 5.05
CA SER A 170 -7.33 -18.04 5.11
C SER A 170 -7.59 -17.22 6.37
N LEU A 171 -8.71 -17.46 7.06
CA LEU A 171 -9.05 -16.73 8.27
C LEU A 171 -8.39 -17.32 9.52
N GLN A 172 -8.24 -18.65 9.56
CA GLN A 172 -7.31 -19.36 10.44
C GLN A 172 -6.21 -19.96 9.58
N PRO A 173 -5.17 -19.18 9.20
CA PRO A 173 -4.14 -19.63 8.26
C PRO A 173 -3.41 -20.88 8.76
N SER A 174 -3.92 -22.05 8.37
CA SER A 174 -3.33 -23.38 8.56
C SER A 174 -2.74 -23.94 7.26
N TYR A 175 -2.75 -23.14 6.20
CA TYR A 175 -2.02 -23.44 4.97
C TYR A 175 -0.50 -23.40 5.22
N SER A 176 0.22 -24.27 4.51
CA SER A 176 1.67 -24.41 4.69
C SER A 176 2.44 -23.27 4.01
N CYS A 177 3.32 -22.60 4.76
CA CYS A 177 4.32 -21.68 4.22
C CYS A 177 5.69 -21.91 4.88
N PRO A 178 6.49 -22.90 4.44
CA PRO A 178 7.72 -23.31 5.12
C PRO A 178 8.76 -22.20 5.26
N LYS A 179 8.80 -21.24 4.33
CA LYS A 179 9.69 -20.09 4.42
C LYS A 179 9.29 -19.18 5.59
N ALA A 180 8.01 -18.83 5.68
CA ALA A 180 7.52 -17.93 6.72
C ALA A 180 7.52 -18.60 8.09
N SER A 181 7.23 -19.90 8.18
CA SER A 181 7.37 -20.67 9.41
C SER A 181 8.82 -20.68 9.93
N ARG A 182 9.81 -20.89 9.04
CA ARG A 182 11.23 -20.80 9.43
C ARG A 182 11.61 -19.41 9.92
N LEU A 183 11.22 -18.37 9.20
CA LEU A 183 11.49 -16.98 9.63
C LEU A 183 10.87 -16.69 11.00
N TYR A 184 9.61 -17.09 11.22
CA TYR A 184 8.97 -16.92 12.53
C TYR A 184 9.72 -17.66 13.64
N GLN A 185 10.18 -18.90 13.39
CA GLN A 185 10.95 -19.68 14.38
C GLN A 185 12.30 -19.03 14.74
N GLU A 186 12.85 -18.16 13.88
CA GLU A 186 14.11 -17.47 14.15
C GLU A 186 13.99 -16.34 15.17
N TYR A 187 12.82 -15.70 15.30
CA TYR A 187 12.64 -14.53 16.20
C TYR A 187 11.43 -14.62 17.14
N GLY A 188 10.48 -15.52 16.91
CA GLY A 188 9.20 -15.58 17.62
C GLY A 188 9.25 -16.37 18.93
N VAL A 189 8.06 -16.78 19.38
CA VAL A 189 7.88 -17.58 20.60
C VAL A 189 8.73 -18.85 20.57
N GLY A 190 9.52 -19.06 21.62
CA GLY A 190 10.43 -20.20 21.76
C GLY A 190 11.73 -20.10 20.95
N SER A 191 11.99 -18.99 20.26
CA SER A 191 13.26 -18.76 19.58
C SER A 191 14.40 -18.43 20.55
N MET A 192 15.64 -18.64 20.10
CA MET A 192 16.84 -18.26 20.85
C MET A 192 17.33 -16.83 20.54
N ASP A 193 16.58 -16.06 19.74
CA ASP A 193 16.90 -14.67 19.41
C ASP A 193 17.09 -13.86 20.70
N PRO A 194 18.27 -13.25 20.93
CA PRO A 194 18.50 -12.41 22.09
C PRO A 194 17.46 -11.30 22.26
N LYS A 195 16.87 -10.80 21.16
CA LYS A 195 15.84 -9.76 21.23
C LYS A 195 14.50 -10.28 21.75
N TRP A 196 14.13 -11.51 21.40
CA TRP A 196 12.97 -12.18 21.98
C TRP A 196 13.22 -12.54 23.44
N ARG A 197 14.41 -13.07 23.77
CA ARG A 197 14.69 -13.50 25.15
C ARG A 197 14.86 -12.34 26.13
N LEU A 198 15.15 -11.13 25.64
CA LEU A 198 15.40 -9.96 26.48
C LEU A 198 14.30 -9.69 27.52
N HIS A 199 13.02 -9.77 27.16
CA HIS A 199 11.94 -9.51 28.13
C HIS A 199 11.75 -10.70 29.07
N LEU A 200 11.96 -11.94 28.62
CA LEU A 200 11.90 -13.13 29.47
C LEU A 200 13.01 -13.10 30.52
N ASP A 201 14.25 -12.82 30.10
CA ASP A 201 15.40 -12.68 31.00
C ASP A 201 15.17 -11.55 32.02
N ALA A 202 14.67 -10.40 31.56
CA ALA A 202 14.37 -9.25 32.42
C ALA A 202 13.19 -9.48 33.39
N THR A 203 12.35 -10.49 33.12
CA THR A 203 11.17 -10.81 33.94
C THR A 203 11.27 -12.15 34.65
N ASN A 204 12.45 -12.77 34.66
CA ASN A 204 12.66 -14.11 35.22
C ASN A 204 12.23 -14.21 36.70
N ASP A 205 12.64 -13.25 37.54
CA ASP A 205 12.24 -13.23 38.96
C ASP A 205 10.73 -13.01 39.14
N PHE A 206 10.12 -12.24 38.23
CA PHE A 206 8.68 -12.02 38.21
C PHE A 206 7.91 -13.29 37.84
N LEU A 207 8.38 -14.03 36.82
CA LEU A 207 7.83 -15.35 36.46
C LEU A 207 7.99 -16.33 37.63
N GLY A 208 9.14 -16.37 38.30
CA GLY A 208 9.33 -17.20 39.50
C GLY A 208 8.37 -16.86 40.65
N THR A 209 7.97 -15.58 40.78
CA THR A 209 6.93 -15.17 41.73
C THR A 209 5.56 -15.71 41.32
N LEU A 210 5.21 -15.66 40.03
CA LEU A 210 3.96 -16.21 39.52
C LEU A 210 3.93 -17.73 39.66
N ASP A 211 5.04 -18.42 39.36
CA ASP A 211 5.21 -19.87 39.51
C ASP A 211 4.97 -20.32 40.96
N HIS A 212 5.50 -19.57 41.94
CA HIS A 212 5.28 -19.86 43.36
C HIS A 212 3.80 -19.79 43.75
N ILE A 213 3.06 -18.85 43.18
CA ILE A 213 1.62 -18.68 43.44
C ILE A 213 0.81 -19.74 42.67
N SER A 214 1.12 -19.97 41.40
CA SER A 214 0.37 -20.87 40.51
C SER A 214 0.67 -22.35 40.70
N GLY A 215 1.83 -22.68 41.27
CA GLY A 215 2.35 -24.05 41.35
C GLY A 215 2.95 -24.56 40.03
N VAL A 216 3.13 -23.70 39.03
CA VAL A 216 3.85 -24.02 37.78
C VAL A 216 5.32 -24.30 38.10
N THR A 217 5.89 -25.35 37.50
CA THR A 217 7.30 -25.70 37.69
C THR A 217 8.19 -24.87 36.76
N ALA A 218 9.38 -24.49 37.23
CA ALA A 218 10.33 -23.62 36.50
C ALA A 218 10.84 -24.22 35.16
N ASP A 219 10.65 -25.51 34.93
CA ASP A 219 11.00 -26.22 33.69
C ASP A 219 9.82 -26.34 32.71
N ASN A 220 8.66 -25.75 33.03
CA ASN A 220 7.49 -25.77 32.16
C ASN A 220 7.67 -24.84 30.95
N SER A 221 8.22 -25.39 29.88
CA SER A 221 8.47 -24.64 28.63
C SER A 221 7.23 -23.96 28.03
N GLY A 222 6.02 -24.43 28.33
CA GLY A 222 4.77 -23.79 27.88
C GLY A 222 4.58 -22.41 28.52
N PHE A 223 4.74 -22.33 29.84
CA PHE A 223 4.58 -21.11 30.63
C PHE A 223 5.78 -20.15 30.53
N HIS A 224 6.97 -20.65 30.15
CA HIS A 224 8.20 -19.85 30.18
C HIS A 224 8.76 -19.49 28.80
N LYS A 225 8.16 -19.94 27.70
CA LYS A 225 8.50 -19.47 26.34
C LYS A 225 7.79 -18.17 25.94
N SER A 226 6.72 -17.80 26.65
CA SER A 226 5.90 -16.59 26.45
C SER A 226 4.97 -16.34 27.64
N PHE A 227 4.47 -15.11 27.81
CA PHE A 227 3.46 -14.76 28.82
C PHE A 227 2.04 -15.23 28.50
N ASP A 228 1.80 -15.86 27.34
CA ASP A 228 0.47 -16.25 26.85
C ASP A 228 -0.35 -17.08 27.85
N HIS A 229 0.23 -18.13 28.44
CA HIS A 229 -0.50 -18.99 29.38
C HIS A 229 -1.01 -18.20 30.61
N TYR A 230 -0.13 -17.40 31.22
CA TYR A 230 -0.50 -16.52 32.33
C TYR A 230 -1.52 -15.46 31.89
N TYR A 231 -1.35 -14.88 30.70
CA TYR A 231 -2.27 -13.90 30.16
C TYR A 231 -3.67 -14.50 30.00
N ASP A 232 -3.80 -15.62 29.30
CA ASP A 232 -5.07 -16.25 28.96
C ASP A 232 -5.85 -16.64 30.23
N ASN A 233 -5.16 -17.25 31.19
CA ASN A 233 -5.70 -17.62 32.49
C ASN A 233 -6.25 -16.42 33.29
N LEU A 234 -5.39 -15.42 33.54
CA LEU A 234 -5.74 -14.28 34.41
C LEU A 234 -6.80 -13.38 33.78
N SER A 235 -6.68 -13.13 32.48
CA SER A 235 -7.65 -12.30 31.76
C SER A 235 -9.02 -12.96 31.66
N ALA A 236 -9.09 -14.29 31.49
CA ALA A 236 -10.36 -15.01 31.48
C ALA A 236 -11.07 -14.82 32.82
N ARG A 237 -10.37 -14.92 33.96
CA ARG A 237 -10.98 -14.68 35.28
C ARG A 237 -11.55 -13.27 35.41
N LEU A 238 -10.73 -12.26 35.13
CA LEU A 238 -11.13 -10.86 35.26
C LEU A 238 -12.31 -10.51 34.34
N CYS A 239 -12.35 -11.05 33.12
CA CYS A 239 -13.47 -10.85 32.19
C CYS A 239 -14.80 -11.41 32.74
N HIS A 240 -14.74 -12.43 33.60
CA HIS A 240 -15.91 -13.05 34.23
C HIS A 240 -16.07 -12.64 35.70
N GLN A 241 -15.38 -11.56 36.12
CA GLN A 241 -15.40 -11.06 37.51
C GLN A 241 -15.03 -12.13 38.55
N LYS A 242 -14.25 -13.14 38.15
CA LYS A 242 -13.72 -14.15 39.05
C LYS A 242 -12.46 -13.64 39.75
N PRO A 243 -12.20 -14.06 41.00
CA PRO A 243 -11.02 -13.59 41.74
C PRO A 243 -9.73 -14.06 41.06
N LEU A 244 -8.69 -13.23 41.18
CA LEU A 244 -7.32 -13.62 40.81
C LEU A 244 -6.87 -14.81 41.66
N PRO A 245 -6.04 -15.72 41.11
CA PRO A 245 -5.68 -16.96 41.77
C PRO A 245 -4.75 -16.72 42.97
N CYS A 246 -4.92 -17.56 43.99
CA CYS A 246 -4.06 -17.63 45.15
C CYS A 246 -3.35 -18.97 45.21
N SER A 247 -2.26 -19.05 45.97
CA SER A 247 -1.54 -20.30 46.15
C SER A 247 -2.42 -21.34 46.83
N VAL A 248 -2.45 -22.54 46.26
CA VAL A 248 -3.09 -23.72 46.88
C VAL A 248 -2.47 -24.07 48.23
N LYS A 249 -1.21 -23.65 48.47
CA LYS A 249 -0.50 -23.84 49.74
C LYS A 249 -0.73 -22.70 50.74
N ASN A 250 -1.04 -21.51 50.26
CA ASN A 250 -1.25 -20.32 51.10
C ASN A 250 -2.27 -19.37 50.44
N SER A 251 -3.51 -19.40 50.93
CA SER A 251 -4.61 -18.59 50.40
C SER A 251 -4.45 -17.08 50.60
N SER A 252 -3.48 -16.64 51.42
CA SER A 252 -3.15 -15.21 51.59
C SER A 252 -2.16 -14.69 50.53
N GLN A 253 -1.53 -15.59 49.76
CA GLN A 253 -0.61 -15.24 48.68
C GLN A 253 -1.34 -15.34 47.34
N CYS A 254 -1.82 -14.20 46.85
CA CYS A 254 -2.59 -14.11 45.61
C CYS A 254 -1.85 -13.29 44.56
N VAL A 255 -2.11 -13.60 43.29
CA VAL A 255 -1.75 -12.70 42.21
C VAL A 255 -2.48 -11.38 42.43
N THR A 256 -1.73 -10.31 42.58
CA THR A 256 -2.29 -8.96 42.74
C THR A 256 -2.69 -8.39 41.38
N GLN A 257 -3.58 -7.38 41.39
CA GLN A 257 -3.96 -6.69 40.15
C GLN A 257 -2.74 -6.11 39.42
N ARG A 258 -1.76 -5.55 40.15
CA ARG A 258 -0.52 -5.01 39.56
C ARG A 258 0.29 -6.08 38.84
N GLN A 259 0.34 -7.30 39.37
CA GLN A 259 1.02 -8.42 38.73
C GLN A 259 0.25 -8.88 37.49
N ALA A 260 -1.08 -9.00 37.57
CA ALA A 260 -1.93 -9.29 36.41
C ALA A 260 -1.76 -8.24 35.29
N ASP A 261 -1.77 -6.94 35.63
CA ASP A 261 -1.54 -5.86 34.67
C ASP A 261 -0.14 -5.93 34.04
N THR A 262 0.86 -6.42 34.79
CA THR A 262 2.21 -6.64 34.27
C THR A 262 2.23 -7.78 33.26
N VAL A 263 1.56 -8.91 33.56
CA VAL A 263 1.35 -10.00 32.61
C VAL A 263 0.67 -9.48 31.34
N PHE A 264 -0.36 -8.63 31.48
CA PHE A 264 -1.06 -8.08 30.32
C PHE A 264 -0.17 -7.18 29.47
N ARG A 265 0.64 -6.32 30.09
CA ARG A 265 1.62 -5.49 29.35
C ARG A 265 2.67 -6.34 28.63
N MET A 266 3.16 -7.41 29.28
CA MET A 266 4.16 -8.29 28.66
C MET A 266 3.58 -9.08 27.49
N GLY A 267 2.39 -9.67 27.63
CA GLY A 267 1.75 -10.32 26.48
C GLY A 267 1.45 -9.33 25.34
N GLN A 268 0.99 -8.12 25.64
CA GLN A 268 0.81 -7.07 24.61
C GLN A 268 2.13 -6.73 23.90
N TYR A 269 3.23 -6.62 24.64
CA TYR A 269 4.57 -6.45 24.07
C TYR A 269 4.95 -7.62 23.16
N GLU A 270 4.76 -8.87 23.60
CA GLU A 270 5.08 -10.06 22.83
C GLU A 270 4.35 -10.10 21.49
N TYR A 271 3.04 -9.84 21.50
CA TYR A 271 2.23 -9.76 20.28
C TYR A 271 2.69 -8.64 19.35
N SER A 272 3.02 -7.48 19.91
CA SER A 272 3.57 -6.34 19.17
C SER A 272 4.91 -6.70 18.52
N TYR A 273 5.78 -7.38 19.26
CA TYR A 273 7.09 -7.80 18.76
C TYR A 273 6.95 -8.79 17.61
N ILE A 274 6.16 -9.85 17.79
CA ILE A 274 6.10 -10.94 16.83
C ILE A 274 5.43 -10.54 15.51
N TYR A 275 4.45 -9.62 15.54
CA TYR A 275 3.69 -9.24 14.35
C TYR A 275 4.05 -7.87 13.77
N ARG A 276 4.88 -7.07 14.46
CA ARG A 276 5.18 -5.69 14.03
C ARG A 276 6.62 -5.23 14.27
N ASP A 277 7.16 -5.44 15.47
CA ASP A 277 8.39 -4.73 15.87
C ASP A 277 9.67 -5.49 15.49
N SER A 278 9.62 -6.82 15.34
CA SER A 278 10.74 -7.60 14.80
C SER A 278 11.02 -7.23 13.33
N PRO A 279 12.28 -7.01 12.89
CA PRO A 279 12.60 -6.71 11.49
C PRO A 279 12.13 -7.77 10.49
N GLN A 280 12.03 -9.03 10.93
CA GLN A 280 11.59 -10.17 10.13
C GLN A 280 10.06 -10.39 10.18
N SER A 281 9.35 -9.67 11.07
CA SER A 281 7.91 -9.86 11.29
C SER A 281 7.07 -9.64 10.03
N LEU A 282 7.38 -8.62 9.23
CA LEU A 282 6.64 -8.33 8.00
C LEU A 282 6.76 -9.48 6.99
N GLU A 283 7.98 -9.99 6.76
CA GLU A 283 8.19 -11.08 5.80
C GLU A 283 7.52 -12.38 6.26
N ALA A 284 7.57 -12.67 7.56
CA ALA A 284 6.85 -13.80 8.15
C ALA A 284 5.32 -13.62 8.06
N ALA A 285 4.79 -12.44 8.39
CA ALA A 285 3.37 -12.15 8.36
C ALA A 285 2.77 -12.25 6.95
N VAL A 286 3.53 -11.83 5.92
CA VAL A 286 3.12 -11.99 4.51
C VAL A 286 2.85 -13.46 4.18
N GLY A 287 3.73 -14.37 4.61
CA GLY A 287 3.53 -15.79 4.35
C GLY A 287 2.54 -16.48 5.30
N LEU A 288 2.31 -15.94 6.50
CA LEU A 288 1.47 -16.57 7.54
C LEU A 288 0.03 -16.04 7.60
N GLY A 289 -0.32 -14.91 6.98
CA GLY A 289 -1.68 -14.36 7.12
C GLY A 289 -2.19 -13.48 5.97
N ASP A 290 -1.40 -13.22 4.94
CA ASP A 290 -1.73 -12.24 3.89
C ASP A 290 -2.76 -12.74 2.86
N ILE A 291 -3.08 -14.04 2.84
CA ILE A 291 -4.11 -14.57 1.93
C ILE A 291 -5.48 -13.97 2.28
N ASN A 292 -5.81 -13.80 3.56
CA ASN A 292 -7.04 -13.12 3.98
C ASN A 292 -7.05 -11.65 3.52
N MET A 293 -5.94 -10.94 3.70
CA MET A 293 -5.81 -9.56 3.24
C MET A 293 -5.97 -9.43 1.73
N LEU A 294 -5.42 -10.38 0.95
CA LEU A 294 -5.56 -10.44 -0.50
C LEU A 294 -7.01 -10.73 -0.94
N GLU A 295 -7.72 -11.61 -0.23
CA GLU A 295 -9.14 -11.86 -0.46
C GLU A 295 -9.97 -10.61 -0.21
N LEU A 296 -9.70 -9.88 0.88
CA LEU A 296 -10.37 -8.63 1.21
C LEU A 296 -10.03 -7.53 0.18
N GLU A 297 -8.77 -7.37 -0.19
CA GLU A 297 -8.35 -6.40 -1.22
C GLU A 297 -9.07 -6.67 -2.54
N THR A 298 -9.11 -7.93 -2.98
CA THR A 298 -9.81 -8.34 -4.21
C THR A 298 -11.31 -8.01 -4.16
N PHE A 299 -11.92 -8.13 -2.97
CA PHE A 299 -13.33 -7.82 -2.76
C PHE A 299 -13.60 -6.31 -2.67
N LEU A 300 -12.75 -5.54 -1.98
CA LEU A 300 -12.87 -4.07 -1.89
C LEU A 300 -12.73 -3.41 -3.25
N ASP A 301 -11.74 -3.87 -4.02
CA ASP A 301 -11.57 -3.52 -5.41
C ASP A 301 -12.92 -3.71 -6.14
N TYR A 302 -13.50 -4.91 -6.07
CA TYR A 302 -14.78 -5.19 -6.73
C TYR A 302 -15.86 -4.15 -6.39
N ILE A 303 -16.06 -3.88 -5.10
CA ILE A 303 -17.07 -2.91 -4.65
C ILE A 303 -16.81 -1.53 -5.24
N GLU A 304 -15.56 -1.07 -5.29
CA GLU A 304 -15.19 0.21 -5.89
C GLU A 304 -15.53 0.23 -7.39
N GLY A 305 -15.29 -0.88 -8.10
CA GLY A 305 -15.68 -1.07 -9.49
C GLY A 305 -17.19 -0.92 -9.73
N ILE A 306 -18.03 -1.53 -8.88
CA ILE A 306 -19.50 -1.38 -8.95
C ILE A 306 -19.94 0.05 -8.62
N SER A 307 -19.41 0.63 -7.55
CA SER A 307 -19.84 1.95 -7.08
C SER A 307 -19.59 3.04 -8.14
N ARG A 308 -18.44 2.97 -8.82
CA ARG A 308 -18.11 3.89 -9.93
C ARG A 308 -19.06 3.76 -11.13
N LEU A 309 -19.52 2.55 -11.44
CA LEU A 309 -20.51 2.32 -12.50
C LEU A 309 -21.93 2.79 -12.14
N SER A 310 -22.34 2.62 -10.88
CA SER A 310 -23.66 3.03 -10.40
C SER A 310 -23.84 4.56 -10.49
N ARG A 311 -22.77 5.32 -10.18
CA ARG A 311 -22.75 6.79 -10.31
C ARG A 311 -22.84 7.30 -11.74
N THR A 312 -22.43 6.51 -12.73
CA THR A 312 -22.42 6.92 -14.14
C THR A 312 -23.65 6.42 -14.91
N SER A 313 -24.37 5.43 -14.40
CA SER A 313 -25.55 4.82 -15.05
C SER A 313 -26.90 5.17 -14.41
N GLY A 314 -26.91 5.92 -13.30
CA GLY A 314 -28.15 6.33 -12.62
C GLY A 314 -28.91 5.21 -11.90
N HIS A 315 -28.36 3.98 -11.86
CA HIS A 315 -28.98 2.85 -11.17
C HIS A 315 -28.41 2.67 -9.76
N SER A 316 -29.25 2.82 -8.73
CA SER A 316 -28.89 2.75 -7.31
C SER A 316 -29.37 1.45 -6.65
N SER A 317 -28.73 0.29 -6.89
CA SER A 317 -29.26 -0.94 -6.26
C SER A 317 -28.31 -2.06 -5.88
N LEU A 318 -26.98 -1.92 -5.98
CA LEU A 318 -26.06 -2.99 -5.54
C LEU A 318 -25.17 -2.51 -4.39
N ARG A 319 -25.69 -2.63 -3.17
CA ARG A 319 -24.92 -2.50 -1.92
C ARG A 319 -24.65 -3.91 -1.39
N PHE A 320 -23.40 -4.36 -1.47
CA PHE A 320 -22.97 -5.61 -0.84
C PHE A 320 -22.44 -5.36 0.57
N ARG A 321 -22.64 -6.31 1.48
CA ARG A 321 -22.29 -6.19 2.89
C ARG A 321 -21.74 -7.54 3.36
N ARG A 322 -20.60 -7.55 4.04
CA ARG A 322 -20.00 -8.80 4.51
C ARG A 322 -19.56 -8.63 5.95
N ILE A 323 -19.94 -9.58 6.78
CA ILE A 323 -19.58 -9.63 8.19
C ILE A 323 -18.77 -10.90 8.38
N THR A 324 -17.46 -10.76 8.40
CA THR A 324 -16.57 -11.89 8.64
C THR A 324 -16.34 -12.01 10.14
N SER A 325 -16.97 -13.00 10.76
CA SER A 325 -16.69 -13.34 12.16
C SER A 325 -15.38 -14.12 12.23
N LEU A 326 -14.22 -13.43 12.38
CA LEU A 326 -12.99 -14.18 12.59
C LEU A 326 -11.74 -13.58 13.26
N ARG A 327 -11.29 -14.28 14.31
CA ARG A 327 -9.96 -14.93 14.43
C ARG A 327 -9.95 -16.01 15.54
N THR A 328 -9.43 -17.19 15.22
CA THR A 328 -8.58 -18.02 16.10
C THR A 328 -7.19 -18.11 15.49
N TYR A 329 -6.51 -16.97 15.43
CA TYR A 329 -5.22 -16.89 16.10
C TYR A 329 -5.54 -16.18 17.39
N GLU A 330 -5.18 -16.75 18.54
CA GLU A 330 -5.23 -16.02 19.81
C GLU A 330 -4.47 -14.71 19.61
N THR A 331 -5.20 -13.65 19.34
CA THR A 331 -4.72 -12.29 19.17
C THR A 331 -5.57 -11.51 20.13
N ARG A 332 -4.97 -11.24 21.29
CA ARG A 332 -5.61 -10.54 22.40
C ARG A 332 -5.33 -9.04 22.27
N GLU A 333 -5.76 -8.49 21.13
CA GLU A 333 -6.07 -7.07 20.78
C GLU A 333 -6.68 -7.13 19.36
N PRO A 334 -7.62 -6.24 18.98
CA PRO A 334 -8.24 -6.24 17.66
C PRO A 334 -7.17 -6.08 16.56
N LEU A 335 -7.21 -6.95 15.55
CA LEU A 335 -6.58 -6.67 14.27
C LEU A 335 -7.22 -5.39 13.76
N TYR A 336 -6.52 -4.28 13.93
CA TYR A 336 -6.81 -3.00 13.33
C TYR A 336 -6.59 -3.12 11.81
N LEU A 337 -7.36 -3.99 11.15
CA LEU A 337 -7.57 -3.90 9.72
C LEU A 337 -8.18 -2.54 9.43
N LEU A 338 -7.66 -1.93 8.39
CA LEU A 338 -8.04 -0.63 7.90
C LEU A 338 -9.50 -0.70 7.42
N THR A 339 -10.46 -0.34 8.28
CA THR A 339 -11.62 0.38 7.78
C THR A 339 -11.10 1.72 7.26
N ALA A 340 -11.16 1.89 5.95
CA ALA A 340 -11.26 3.22 5.39
C ALA A 340 -12.52 3.86 6.02
N GLY A 341 -12.30 4.82 6.92
CA GLY A 341 -13.37 5.40 7.73
C GLY A 341 -12.90 5.62 9.16
N ASP A 342 -12.36 6.81 9.38
CA ASP A 342 -12.10 7.42 10.69
C ASP A 342 -11.14 6.69 11.66
N ARG A 343 -9.83 6.81 11.36
CA ARG A 343 -8.84 6.97 12.43
C ARG A 343 -8.37 8.42 12.49
N ARG A 344 -9.14 9.25 13.19
CA ARG A 344 -8.53 10.12 14.19
C ARG A 344 -7.88 9.22 15.25
N ALA A 345 -6.67 8.75 14.97
CA ALA A 345 -5.83 8.24 16.03
C ALA A 345 -5.59 9.42 16.98
N ARG A 346 -6.07 9.31 18.22
CA ARG A 346 -5.46 10.01 19.34
C ARG A 346 -4.03 9.49 19.43
N ILE A 347 -3.15 10.17 18.70
CA ILE A 347 -1.77 10.42 19.11
C ILE A 347 -1.88 10.86 20.57
N GLN A 348 -1.03 10.33 21.46
CA GLN A 348 -0.85 10.94 22.78
C GLN A 348 -0.66 12.44 22.57
N THR A 349 -1.71 13.18 22.86
CA THR A 349 -1.76 14.61 22.65
C THR A 349 -0.78 15.21 23.63
N MET A 350 0.26 15.85 23.09
CA MET A 350 0.62 17.15 23.64
C MET A 350 -0.69 17.93 23.82
N ASP A 351 -0.93 18.35 25.05
CA ASP A 351 -2.15 18.97 25.55
C ASP A 351 -2.79 19.94 24.53
N SER A 352 -3.75 19.44 23.74
CA SER A 352 -4.42 20.19 22.66
C SER A 352 -5.43 21.20 23.20
N SER A 353 -5.58 21.31 24.52
CA SER A 353 -6.37 22.35 25.16
C SER A 353 -5.69 23.74 25.11
N SER A 354 -4.45 23.82 24.58
CA SER A 354 -3.62 25.03 24.57
C SER A 354 -3.31 25.65 23.19
N LEU A 355 -3.66 25.00 22.07
CA LEU A 355 -3.29 25.47 20.71
C LEU A 355 -4.43 26.24 20.01
N PRO A 356 -4.14 27.38 19.33
CA PRO A 356 -5.13 28.09 18.53
C PRO A 356 -5.75 27.21 17.43
N LYS A 357 -7.07 27.34 17.18
CA LYS A 357 -7.84 26.52 16.22
C LYS A 357 -7.22 26.50 14.81
N ASP A 358 -6.63 27.60 14.37
CA ASP A 358 -6.03 27.73 13.04
C ASP A 358 -4.71 26.94 12.91
N ALA A 359 -3.94 26.81 13.98
CA ALA A 359 -2.70 26.02 14.00
C ALA A 359 -3.00 24.52 13.85
N ALA A 360 -4.05 24.04 14.53
CA ALA A 360 -4.52 22.68 14.40
C ALA A 360 -5.03 22.38 12.97
N ALA A 361 -5.70 23.35 12.35
CA ALA A 361 -6.15 23.22 10.97
C ALA A 361 -4.98 23.06 10.00
N VAL A 362 -3.90 23.84 10.13
CA VAL A 362 -2.70 23.70 9.30
C VAL A 362 -2.01 22.35 9.53
N LEU A 363 -1.83 21.95 10.79
CA LEU A 363 -1.19 20.67 11.13
C LEU A 363 -1.97 19.46 10.59
N ALA A 364 -3.29 19.56 10.49
CA ALA A 364 -4.14 18.48 9.97
C ALA A 364 -3.82 18.12 8.50
N TRP A 365 -3.22 19.03 7.71
CA TRP A 365 -2.79 18.74 6.34
C TRP A 365 -1.48 17.95 6.26
N SER A 366 -0.68 17.97 7.32
CA SER A 366 0.61 17.30 7.33
C SER A 366 0.47 15.82 7.71
N ILE A 367 1.27 14.98 7.06
CA ILE A 367 1.44 13.57 7.43
C ILE A 367 2.75 13.32 8.20
N ALA A 368 3.52 14.36 8.51
CA ALA A 368 4.78 14.21 9.23
C ALA A 368 4.57 13.49 10.57
N ALA A 369 5.40 12.47 10.83
CA ALA A 369 5.30 11.63 12.03
C ALA A 369 6.68 11.47 12.70
N PRO A 370 6.85 11.88 13.97
CA PRO A 370 5.88 12.62 14.78
C PRO A 370 5.61 14.02 14.20
N PRO A 371 4.42 14.61 14.44
CA PRO A 371 4.12 15.96 14.00
C PRO A 371 5.04 16.96 14.70
N LYS A 372 5.67 17.85 13.91
CA LYS A 372 6.46 18.95 14.45
C LYS A 372 5.54 20.11 14.87
N PRO A 373 5.80 20.76 16.01
CA PRO A 373 5.14 22.02 16.34
C PRO A 373 5.37 23.05 15.23
N LEU A 374 4.33 23.83 14.90
CA LEU A 374 4.47 24.94 13.96
C LEU A 374 5.33 26.06 14.58
N PRO A 375 6.26 26.65 13.83
CA PRO A 375 6.92 27.89 14.24
C PRO A 375 5.92 29.00 14.52
N ALA A 376 6.31 29.98 15.36
CA ALA A 376 5.43 31.11 15.66
C ALA A 376 5.17 31.95 14.40
N ILE A 377 3.97 32.51 14.29
CA ILE A 377 3.54 33.23 13.08
C ILE A 377 4.51 34.37 12.73
N ASN A 378 4.91 35.16 13.71
CA ASN A 378 5.84 36.29 13.56
C ASN A 378 7.28 35.87 13.23
N GLN A 379 7.65 34.60 13.45
CA GLN A 379 8.96 34.09 13.07
C GLN A 379 9.04 33.88 11.57
N ILE A 380 7.98 33.41 10.91
CA ILE A 380 8.03 33.00 9.51
C ILE A 380 7.88 34.19 8.56
N LYS A 381 8.97 34.51 7.84
CA LYS A 381 8.98 35.51 6.76
C LYS A 381 9.03 34.89 5.37
N ARG A 382 9.40 33.60 5.28
CA ARG A 382 9.59 32.88 4.01
C ARG A 382 8.94 31.50 4.06
N ILE A 383 8.34 31.08 2.96
CA ILE A 383 7.80 29.73 2.80
C ILE A 383 8.49 29.06 1.61
N CYS A 384 9.04 27.87 1.80
CA CYS A 384 9.67 27.07 0.76
C CYS A 384 8.82 25.83 0.49
N VAL A 385 8.20 25.77 -0.69
CA VAL A 385 7.39 24.63 -1.14
C VAL A 385 8.15 23.86 -2.19
N ILE A 386 8.36 22.57 -1.96
CA ILE A 386 9.08 21.68 -2.88
C ILE A 386 8.12 20.58 -3.32
N ASP A 387 7.87 20.49 -4.63
CA ASP A 387 7.13 19.36 -5.18
C ASP A 387 7.93 18.04 -5.04
N PHE A 388 7.23 16.94 -4.83
CA PHE A 388 7.88 15.65 -4.62
C PHE A 388 8.28 14.97 -5.94
N ASP A 389 7.30 14.62 -6.76
CA ASP A 389 7.50 13.77 -7.94
C ASP A 389 8.27 14.52 -9.03
N ASN A 390 9.38 13.95 -9.48
CA ASN A 390 10.29 14.46 -10.52
C ASN A 390 10.93 15.84 -10.25
N THR A 391 10.56 16.49 -9.14
CA THR A 391 11.15 17.72 -8.62
C THR A 391 12.22 17.37 -7.57
N LEU A 392 11.83 16.88 -6.40
CA LEU A 392 12.76 16.43 -5.35
C LEU A 392 13.23 14.98 -5.58
N TYR A 393 12.27 14.08 -5.78
CA TYR A 393 12.48 12.66 -5.92
C TYR A 393 12.27 12.25 -7.38
N ARG A 394 13.20 11.48 -7.95
CA ARG A 394 13.12 11.00 -9.33
C ARG A 394 12.21 9.78 -9.41
N SER A 395 10.92 10.06 -9.25
CA SER A 395 9.85 9.09 -9.37
C SER A 395 9.90 8.39 -10.75
N PRO A 396 9.56 7.10 -10.81
CA PRO A 396 9.61 6.38 -12.07
C PRO A 396 8.42 6.76 -12.95
N VAL A 397 8.67 6.78 -14.26
CA VAL A 397 7.64 6.93 -15.29
C VAL A 397 7.64 5.66 -16.14
N PRO A 398 6.55 5.34 -16.87
CA PRO A 398 6.56 4.23 -17.81
C PRO A 398 7.66 4.44 -18.85
N SER A 399 8.52 3.45 -19.01
CA SER A 399 9.67 3.50 -19.92
C SER A 399 9.26 3.19 -21.36
N ASN A 400 10.22 3.31 -22.28
CA ASN A 400 10.00 3.09 -23.71
C ASN A 400 9.90 1.61 -24.12
N ILE A 401 9.92 0.67 -23.16
CA ILE A 401 9.60 -0.74 -23.42
C ILE A 401 8.13 -0.92 -23.82
N TRP A 402 7.27 0.03 -23.45
CA TRP A 402 5.87 0.09 -23.83
C TRP A 402 5.68 0.89 -25.13
N ASP A 403 4.66 0.54 -25.91
CA ASP A 403 4.24 1.39 -27.02
C ASP A 403 3.53 2.67 -26.52
N GLY A 404 3.52 3.71 -27.36
CA GLY A 404 2.96 5.02 -27.00
C GLY A 404 1.52 4.97 -26.46
N PRO A 405 0.59 4.26 -27.13
CA PRO A 405 -0.76 4.07 -26.62
C PRO A 405 -0.82 3.41 -25.23
N SER A 406 0.03 2.41 -24.97
CA SER A 406 0.10 1.75 -23.65
C SER A 406 0.64 2.68 -22.57
N ILE A 407 1.62 3.54 -22.87
CA ILE A 407 2.06 4.58 -21.93
C ILE A 407 0.89 5.51 -21.57
N GLY A 408 0.05 5.86 -22.56
CA GLY A 408 -1.17 6.62 -22.33
C GLY A 408 -2.14 5.92 -21.38
N ILE A 409 -2.41 4.63 -21.61
CA ILE A 409 -3.25 3.80 -20.73
C ILE A 409 -2.69 3.74 -19.30
N LEU A 410 -1.37 3.57 -19.16
CA LEU A 410 -0.72 3.47 -17.85
C LEU A 410 -0.77 4.80 -17.10
N ARG A 411 -0.62 5.95 -17.76
CA ARG A 411 -0.59 7.26 -17.08
C ARG A 411 -1.97 7.79 -16.70
N ASP A 412 -3.00 7.37 -17.42
CA ASP A 412 -4.38 7.80 -17.22
C ASP A 412 -5.00 7.05 -16.03
N SER A 413 -5.58 7.79 -15.09
CA SER A 413 -6.18 7.22 -13.88
C SER A 413 -7.43 6.40 -14.15
N ASP A 414 -8.08 6.64 -15.30
CA ASP A 414 -9.44 6.16 -15.54
C ASP A 414 -9.48 5.04 -16.58
N ARG A 415 -8.35 4.74 -17.24
CA ARG A 415 -8.27 3.68 -18.27
C ARG A 415 -8.23 2.28 -17.71
N LEU A 416 -7.77 2.13 -16.48
CA LEU A 416 -7.75 0.84 -15.77
C LEU A 416 -8.53 0.98 -14.46
N LEU A 417 -9.51 0.09 -14.26
CA LEU A 417 -10.07 -0.16 -12.93
C LEU A 417 -8.94 -0.37 -11.91
N GLY A 418 -9.03 0.29 -10.76
CA GLY A 418 -8.00 0.30 -9.71
C GLY A 418 -6.95 1.41 -9.86
N GLY A 419 -7.01 2.20 -10.94
CA GLY A 419 -6.15 3.36 -11.17
C GLY A 419 -4.92 3.08 -12.03
N GLY A 420 -4.27 4.16 -12.46
CA GLY A 420 -3.08 4.12 -13.30
C GLY A 420 -1.77 4.07 -12.50
N TRP A 421 -0.69 4.39 -13.21
CA TRP A 421 0.69 4.38 -12.74
C TRP A 421 0.89 5.29 -11.52
N TRP A 422 0.28 6.47 -11.53
CA TRP A 422 0.41 7.45 -10.45
C TRP A 422 -0.43 7.11 -9.21
N GLN A 423 -1.42 6.23 -9.37
CA GLN A 423 -2.32 5.75 -8.31
C GLN A 423 -1.86 4.41 -7.70
N THR A 424 -0.83 3.76 -8.25
CA THR A 424 -0.36 2.45 -7.81
C THR A 424 0.83 2.59 -6.84
N PRO A 425 0.68 2.33 -5.52
CA PRO A 425 1.75 2.57 -4.54
C PRO A 425 2.98 1.68 -4.73
N SER A 426 2.77 0.43 -5.15
CA SER A 426 3.84 -0.57 -5.34
C SER A 426 4.90 -0.13 -6.34
N ILE A 427 4.56 0.75 -7.30
CA ILE A 427 5.51 1.34 -8.26
C ILE A 427 6.51 2.25 -7.55
N LEU A 428 6.03 3.09 -6.64
CA LEU A 428 6.91 3.97 -5.87
C LEU A 428 7.64 3.17 -4.78
N ASP A 429 7.00 2.19 -4.16
CA ASP A 429 7.65 1.28 -3.22
C ASP A 429 8.79 0.47 -3.83
N ALA A 430 8.69 0.09 -5.11
CA ALA A 430 9.75 -0.61 -5.84
C ALA A 430 11.03 0.24 -6.01
N THR A 431 10.96 1.54 -5.74
CA THR A 431 12.15 2.42 -5.74
C THR A 431 12.86 2.50 -4.39
N VAL A 432 12.28 1.92 -3.34
CA VAL A 432 12.86 1.88 -1.99
C VAL A 432 13.76 0.66 -1.88
N ASP A 433 15.07 0.87 -1.70
CA ASP A 433 16.03 -0.21 -1.50
C ASP A 433 15.66 -1.05 -0.26
N GLN A 434 15.50 -2.38 -0.45
CA GLN A 434 15.26 -3.33 0.66
C GLN A 434 16.49 -3.53 1.56
N ARG A 435 17.69 -3.20 1.06
CA ARG A 435 18.92 -3.20 1.86
C ARG A 435 19.01 -1.86 2.57
N GLY A 436 18.42 -1.77 3.75
CA GLY A 436 18.56 -0.60 4.60
C GLY A 436 20.03 -0.25 4.82
N ALA A 437 20.52 0.77 4.13
CA ALA A 437 21.70 1.49 4.54
C ALA A 437 21.20 2.79 5.16
N ARG A 438 21.12 2.82 6.50
CA ARG A 438 21.50 4.06 7.20
C ARG A 438 22.83 4.49 6.58
N PRO A 439 23.01 5.76 6.17
CA PRO A 439 24.34 6.23 5.82
C PRO A 439 25.25 5.87 6.99
N SER A 440 26.27 5.04 6.74
CA SER A 440 27.27 4.77 7.76
C SER A 440 27.82 6.11 8.19
N VAL A 441 27.65 6.41 9.47
CA VAL A 441 28.46 7.43 10.13
C VAL A 441 29.91 7.02 9.83
N ALA A 442 30.66 7.90 9.16
CA ALA A 442 32.05 7.72 8.69
C ALA A 442 32.28 7.14 7.27
N SER A 443 31.79 7.82 6.23
CA SER A 443 32.57 7.91 4.98
C SER A 443 32.97 9.36 4.73
N GLN A 444 34.22 9.69 5.05
CA GLN A 444 34.87 10.97 4.77
C GLN A 444 35.05 11.16 3.24
N GLY A 445 33.97 11.36 2.51
CA GLY A 445 34.03 11.54 1.06
C GLY A 445 32.79 12.16 0.45
N GLY A 446 32.68 13.49 0.55
CA GLY A 446 31.87 14.37 -0.31
C GLY A 446 30.34 14.19 -0.29
N HIS A 447 29.62 15.32 -0.47
CA HIS A 447 28.16 15.36 -0.64
C HIS A 447 27.60 14.39 -1.71
N GLU A 448 28.45 13.89 -2.63
CA GLU A 448 28.03 13.08 -3.77
C GLU A 448 27.70 11.60 -3.46
N ARG A 449 28.21 11.03 -2.37
CA ARG A 449 27.98 9.61 -1.99
C ARG A 449 26.81 9.41 -1.03
N ARG A 450 26.23 10.49 -0.47
CA ARG A 450 25.20 10.44 0.57
C ARG A 450 23.80 10.07 0.05
N TYR A 451 23.49 10.41 -1.21
CA TYR A 451 22.16 10.25 -1.79
C TYR A 451 22.23 9.37 -3.04
N SER A 452 21.35 8.38 -3.13
CA SER A 452 21.21 7.57 -4.33
C SER A 452 20.84 8.45 -5.54
N ASP A 453 21.09 7.95 -6.73
CA ASP A 453 20.77 8.61 -7.99
C ASP A 453 19.26 8.91 -8.21
N ARG A 454 18.41 8.42 -7.30
CA ARG A 454 16.96 8.68 -7.21
C ARG A 454 16.64 10.08 -6.69
N TRP A 455 17.62 10.83 -6.19
CA TRP A 455 17.41 12.19 -5.71
C TRP A 455 17.88 13.23 -6.72
N ASN A 456 17.11 14.32 -6.85
CA ASN A 456 17.51 15.44 -7.68
C ASN A 456 18.57 16.29 -6.96
N LYS A 457 19.85 15.95 -7.15
CA LYS A 457 20.99 16.54 -6.40
C LYS A 457 20.95 18.08 -6.26
N PRO A 458 20.70 18.89 -7.31
CA PRO A 458 20.56 20.34 -7.16
C PRO A 458 19.46 20.76 -6.17
N ILE A 459 18.32 20.07 -6.16
CA ILE A 459 17.21 20.35 -5.24
C ILE A 459 17.56 19.85 -3.83
N VAL A 460 18.23 18.70 -3.70
CA VAL A 460 18.75 18.23 -2.41
C VAL A 460 19.72 19.24 -1.81
N SER A 461 20.62 19.83 -2.60
CA SER A 461 21.49 20.89 -2.12
C SER A 461 20.71 22.10 -1.62
N ILE A 462 19.58 22.46 -2.23
CA ILE A 462 18.70 23.52 -1.75
C ILE A 462 18.01 23.12 -0.43
N VAL A 463 17.54 21.87 -0.31
CA VAL A 463 16.97 21.32 0.93
C VAL A 463 18.01 21.26 2.05
N ASP A 464 19.23 20.85 1.73
CA ASP A 464 20.36 20.78 2.66
C ASP A 464 20.82 22.19 3.06
N ILE A 465 20.88 23.15 2.13
CA ILE A 465 21.16 24.58 2.43
C ILE A 465 20.05 25.15 3.33
N ALA A 466 18.79 24.86 3.03
CA ALA A 466 17.66 25.25 3.88
C ALA A 466 17.74 24.62 5.30
N ARG A 467 18.46 23.49 5.45
CA ARG A 467 18.71 22.81 6.74
C ARG A 467 19.99 23.20 7.46
N THR A 468 21.07 23.58 6.76
CA THR A 468 22.44 23.64 7.30
C THR A 468 23.02 25.04 7.43
N VAL A 469 22.35 26.07 6.88
CA VAL A 469 22.63 27.43 7.32
C VAL A 469 22.01 27.59 8.71
N ASP A 470 22.84 27.73 9.74
CA ASP A 470 22.44 27.96 11.13
C ASP A 470 21.26 28.94 11.20
N GLN A 471 20.12 28.44 11.69
CA GLN A 471 18.91 29.19 12.03
C GLN A 471 18.35 30.13 10.96
N ASN A 472 17.92 29.60 9.81
CA ASN A 472 16.88 30.26 9.02
C ASN A 472 15.49 30.01 9.67
N ILE A 473 15.37 30.32 10.96
CA ILE A 473 14.14 30.22 11.79
C ILE A 473 12.94 30.95 11.16
N HIS A 474 13.22 31.78 10.15
CA HIS A 474 12.24 32.54 9.40
C HIS A 474 11.70 31.82 8.15
N THR A 475 12.09 30.58 7.89
CA THR A 475 11.65 29.82 6.71
C THR A 475 10.89 28.55 7.09
N LEU A 476 9.65 28.41 6.58
CA LEU A 476 8.86 27.19 6.69
C LEU A 476 9.12 26.28 5.48
N ASN A 477 9.57 25.05 5.71
CA ASN A 477 9.88 24.08 4.66
C ASN A 477 8.75 23.07 4.48
N VAL A 478 8.16 23.04 3.30
CA VAL A 478 7.01 22.20 2.96
C VAL A 478 7.34 21.30 1.79
N LEU A 479 7.14 19.99 1.98
CA LEU A 479 7.02 19.06 0.87
C LEU A 479 5.55 18.97 0.45
N LEU A 480 5.26 19.14 -0.84
CA LEU A 480 3.91 19.09 -1.39
C LEU A 480 3.85 18.10 -2.55
N THR A 481 2.78 17.30 -2.65
CA THR A 481 2.61 16.39 -3.79
C THR A 481 1.15 16.15 -4.15
N GLY A 482 0.91 15.90 -5.43
CA GLY A 482 -0.40 15.46 -5.94
C GLY A 482 -0.72 13.98 -5.66
N ARG A 483 0.19 13.22 -5.05
CA ARG A 483 -0.07 11.83 -4.64
C ARG A 483 -1.16 11.77 -3.58
N SER A 484 -2.02 10.77 -3.64
CA SER A 484 -3.10 10.54 -2.67
C SER A 484 -2.53 10.30 -1.27
N ARG A 485 -3.03 11.05 -0.29
CA ARG A 485 -2.71 10.91 1.13
C ARG A 485 -3.03 9.50 1.62
N ILE A 486 -4.18 8.96 1.22
CA ILE A 486 -4.64 7.63 1.63
C ILE A 486 -3.67 6.55 1.13
N LEU A 487 -3.24 6.66 -0.13
CA LEU A 487 -2.45 5.61 -0.77
C LEU A 487 -0.94 5.72 -0.49
N PHE A 488 -0.39 6.93 -0.35
CA PHE A 488 1.06 7.15 -0.42
C PHE A 488 1.72 7.65 0.87
N SER A 489 0.97 7.92 1.96
CA SER A 489 1.55 8.47 3.20
C SER A 489 2.71 7.63 3.74
N LYS A 490 2.50 6.31 3.87
CA LYS A 490 3.52 5.37 4.37
C LYS A 490 4.76 5.35 3.47
N THR A 491 4.57 5.28 2.15
CA THR A 491 5.65 5.21 1.16
C THR A 491 6.49 6.49 1.17
N VAL A 492 5.85 7.66 1.11
CA VAL A 492 6.54 8.95 1.07
C VAL A 492 7.32 9.17 2.36
N LEU A 493 6.72 8.94 3.53
CA LEU A 493 7.43 9.08 4.81
C LEU A 493 8.64 8.14 4.92
N ARG A 494 8.52 6.90 4.42
CA ARG A 494 9.64 5.95 4.36
C ARG A 494 10.76 6.44 3.44
N ILE A 495 10.44 6.96 2.26
CA ILE A 495 11.43 7.51 1.31
C ILE A 495 12.19 8.68 1.95
N LEU A 496 11.46 9.62 2.57
CA LEU A 496 12.04 10.76 3.26
C LEU A 496 12.89 10.34 4.46
N GLY A 497 12.39 9.41 5.27
CA GLY A 497 13.08 8.89 6.45
C GLY A 497 14.40 8.20 6.11
N ASN A 498 14.45 7.41 5.03
CA ASN A 498 15.67 6.73 4.59
C ASN A 498 16.78 7.70 4.15
N ALA A 499 16.40 8.85 3.57
CA ALA A 499 17.35 9.92 3.23
C ALA A 499 17.59 10.91 4.38
N GLY A 500 16.90 10.74 5.51
CA GLY A 500 16.99 11.61 6.67
C GLY A 500 16.42 13.01 6.44
N PHE A 501 15.50 13.20 5.49
CA PHE A 501 14.83 14.48 5.27
C PHE A 501 13.78 14.75 6.34
N SER A 502 13.73 16.00 6.80
CA SER A 502 12.83 16.42 7.89
C SER A 502 12.20 17.76 7.55
N PHE A 503 11.09 17.73 6.80
CA PHE A 503 10.28 18.91 6.49
C PHE A 503 9.47 19.37 7.70
N ASP A 504 9.01 20.63 7.70
CA ASP A 504 8.08 21.14 8.71
C ASP A 504 6.66 20.63 8.44
N LEU A 505 6.29 20.62 7.15
CA LEU A 505 5.03 20.02 6.67
C LEU A 505 5.30 19.05 5.51
N VAL A 506 4.63 17.91 5.54
CA VAL A 506 4.62 16.94 4.43
C VAL A 506 3.17 16.75 4.00
N VAL A 507 2.82 17.24 2.81
CA VAL A 507 1.43 17.44 2.41
C VAL A 507 1.13 16.69 1.11
N LEU A 508 0.16 15.78 1.18
CA LEU A 508 -0.30 14.92 0.08
C LEU A 508 -1.75 15.29 -0.30
N LYS A 509 -2.16 14.99 -1.54
CA LYS A 509 -3.53 15.24 -2.03
C LYS A 509 -4.54 14.51 -1.15
N GLN A 510 -5.49 15.25 -0.62
CA GLN A 510 -6.56 14.76 0.26
C GLN A 510 -7.88 15.40 -0.15
N ASP A 511 -9.00 14.96 0.44
CA ASP A 511 -10.29 15.62 0.23
C ASP A 511 -10.28 17.05 0.76
N HIS A 512 -11.10 17.90 0.15
CA HIS A 512 -11.24 19.29 0.56
C HIS A 512 -11.71 19.35 2.03
N PRO A 513 -10.94 19.95 2.96
CA PRO A 513 -11.25 19.85 4.39
C PRO A 513 -12.62 20.41 4.78
N GLN A 514 -13.14 21.35 3.99
CA GLN A 514 -14.46 21.96 4.22
C GLN A 514 -15.59 21.30 3.42
N LEU A 515 -15.30 20.73 2.25
CA LEU A 515 -16.33 20.26 1.31
C LEU A 515 -16.46 18.73 1.30
N GLY A 516 -15.50 18.01 1.90
CA GLY A 516 -15.55 16.56 2.10
C GLY A 516 -15.44 15.74 0.81
N HIS A 517 -15.07 16.34 -0.33
CA HIS A 517 -14.87 15.62 -1.59
C HIS A 517 -13.51 15.93 -2.21
N GLU A 518 -13.07 15.06 -3.13
CA GLU A 518 -11.80 15.23 -3.82
C GLU A 518 -11.74 16.55 -4.59
N PHE A 519 -10.55 17.17 -4.58
CA PHE A 519 -10.28 18.28 -5.50
C PHE A 519 -10.36 17.82 -6.96
N ALA A 520 -11.05 18.61 -7.77
CA ALA A 520 -11.20 18.40 -9.21
C ALA A 520 -9.85 18.23 -9.90
N THR A 521 -8.87 19.08 -9.56
CA THR A 521 -7.51 18.95 -10.07
C THR A 521 -6.47 18.96 -8.95
N THR A 522 -5.29 18.41 -9.25
CA THR A 522 -4.10 18.53 -8.39
C THR A 522 -3.73 19.98 -8.15
N MET A 523 -3.95 20.87 -9.12
CA MET A 523 -3.63 22.29 -8.96
C MET A 523 -4.55 22.96 -7.95
N ASP A 524 -5.86 22.68 -7.98
CA ASP A 524 -6.83 23.25 -7.03
C ASP A 524 -6.48 22.88 -5.60
N PHE A 525 -6.13 21.61 -5.39
CA PHE A 525 -5.60 21.13 -4.11
C PHE A 525 -4.39 21.94 -3.64
N LYS A 526 -3.37 22.11 -4.51
CA LYS A 526 -2.15 22.82 -4.15
C LYS A 526 -2.42 24.31 -3.85
N LYS A 527 -3.23 24.98 -4.67
CA LYS A 527 -3.64 26.39 -4.45
C LYS A 527 -4.42 26.56 -3.14
N CYS A 528 -5.33 25.63 -2.84
CA CYS A 528 -6.09 25.64 -1.58
C CYS A 528 -5.18 25.53 -0.36
N PHE A 529 -4.25 24.57 -0.37
CA PHE A 529 -3.26 24.42 0.70
C PHE A 529 -2.38 25.67 0.85
N ILE A 530 -1.85 26.19 -0.25
CA ILE A 530 -0.97 27.37 -0.24
C ILE A 530 -1.72 28.60 0.29
N SER A 531 -2.99 28.79 -0.11
CA SER A 531 -3.83 29.87 0.42
C SER A 531 -3.99 29.75 1.94
N MET A 532 -4.27 28.55 2.44
CA MET A 532 -4.40 28.30 3.88
C MET A 532 -3.10 28.65 4.64
N ILE A 533 -1.93 28.18 4.17
CA ILE A 533 -0.68 28.46 4.90
C ILE A 533 -0.29 29.94 4.83
N LEU A 534 -0.59 30.63 3.72
CA LEU A 534 -0.32 32.07 3.58
C LEU A 534 -1.28 32.91 4.43
N ASN A 535 -2.48 32.42 4.72
CA ASN A 535 -3.41 33.06 5.65
C ASN A 535 -2.99 32.84 7.10
N TYR A 536 -2.49 31.65 7.44
CA TYR A 536 -1.97 31.37 8.78
C TYR A 536 -0.68 32.18 9.05
N TYR A 537 0.33 32.04 8.19
CA TYR A 537 1.55 32.84 8.22
C TYR A 537 1.36 34.16 7.45
N HIS A 538 0.42 34.98 7.89
CA HIS A 538 0.06 36.24 7.23
C HIS A 538 1.19 37.28 7.19
N GLU A 539 2.20 37.14 8.04
CA GLU A 539 3.43 37.94 8.04
C GLU A 539 4.49 37.48 7.02
N ALA A 540 4.26 36.38 6.29
CA ALA A 540 5.20 35.91 5.29
C ALA A 540 5.30 36.90 4.12
N GLU A 541 6.53 37.26 3.74
CA GLU A 541 6.83 38.20 2.68
C GLU A 541 7.15 37.50 1.35
N ARG A 542 7.51 36.22 1.41
CA ARG A 542 8.03 35.48 0.26
C ARG A 542 7.61 34.01 0.29
N ILE A 543 7.22 33.47 -0.86
CA ILE A 543 7.06 32.04 -1.08
C ILE A 543 7.86 31.60 -2.31
N SER A 544 8.69 30.57 -2.14
CA SER A 544 9.44 29.93 -3.22
C SER A 544 8.79 28.57 -3.52
N ILE A 545 8.43 28.33 -4.78
CA ILE A 545 7.80 27.06 -5.20
C ILE A 545 8.68 26.39 -6.25
N TYR A 546 9.16 25.18 -5.95
CA TYR A 546 9.92 24.34 -6.87
C TYR A 546 8.98 23.30 -7.49
N GLU A 547 8.85 23.32 -8.81
CA GLU A 547 7.90 22.46 -9.54
C GLU A 547 8.47 22.11 -10.92
N ASP A 548 8.40 20.85 -11.32
CA ASP A 548 8.95 20.35 -12.58
C ASP A 548 8.05 20.65 -13.77
N ARG A 549 6.72 20.69 -13.56
CA ARG A 549 5.75 20.88 -14.64
C ARG A 549 5.64 22.35 -15.05
N PRO A 550 5.91 22.70 -16.32
CA PRO A 550 5.77 24.08 -16.81
C PRO A 550 4.34 24.62 -16.70
N GLY A 551 3.34 23.76 -16.92
CA GLY A 551 1.93 24.12 -16.81
C GLY A 551 1.51 24.47 -15.37
N HIS A 552 2.06 23.78 -14.38
CA HIS A 552 1.84 24.12 -12.97
C HIS A 552 2.59 25.40 -12.59
N SER A 553 3.84 25.53 -13.06
CA SER A 553 4.65 26.74 -12.81
C SER A 553 3.96 28.03 -13.31
N ARG A 554 3.29 27.99 -14.46
CA ARG A 554 2.48 29.12 -14.94
C ARG A 554 1.29 29.42 -14.02
N GLN A 555 0.49 28.40 -13.71
CA GLN A 555 -0.69 28.56 -12.85
C GLN A 555 -0.38 29.05 -11.43
N PHE A 556 0.82 28.75 -10.89
CA PHE A 556 1.25 29.31 -9.62
C PHE A 556 1.65 30.78 -9.70
N ARG A 557 2.19 31.24 -10.84
CA ARG A 557 2.46 32.67 -11.07
C ARG A 557 1.14 33.44 -11.11
N ASP A 558 0.19 32.96 -11.92
CA ASP A 558 -1.14 33.57 -12.05
C ASP A 558 -1.86 33.62 -10.69
N PHE A 559 -1.80 32.52 -9.92
CA PHE A 559 -2.37 32.45 -8.57
C PHE A 559 -1.73 33.45 -7.60
N GLY A 560 -0.41 33.67 -7.66
CA GLY A 560 0.27 34.64 -6.80
C GLY A 560 -0.20 36.08 -7.06
N ASP A 561 -0.44 36.43 -8.32
CA ASP A 561 -1.00 37.74 -8.71
C ASP A 561 -2.44 37.90 -8.23
N GLU A 562 -3.27 36.86 -8.40
CA GLU A 562 -4.66 36.82 -7.93
C GLU A 562 -4.75 36.94 -6.41
N PHE A 563 -3.91 36.21 -5.67
CA PHE A 563 -3.88 36.21 -4.20
C PHE A 563 -3.53 37.59 -3.63
N ASN A 564 -2.52 38.27 -4.20
CA ASN A 564 -2.17 39.62 -3.75
C ASN A 564 -3.27 40.64 -4.09
N LYS A 565 -3.92 40.52 -5.25
CA LYS A 565 -5.07 41.37 -5.63
C LYS A 565 -6.26 41.18 -4.69
N SER A 566 -6.57 39.95 -4.28
CA SER A 566 -7.67 39.71 -3.33
C SER A 566 -7.38 40.30 -1.96
N CYS A 567 -6.15 40.20 -1.46
CA CYS A 567 -5.76 40.80 -0.17
C CYS A 567 -5.97 42.32 -0.15
N ILE A 568 -5.64 43.02 -1.25
CA ILE A 568 -5.86 44.47 -1.39
C ILE A 568 -7.35 44.78 -1.41
N ARG A 569 -8.13 44.05 -2.22
CA ARG A 569 -9.59 44.24 -2.32
C ARG A 569 -10.29 44.05 -0.98
N ASP A 570 -9.86 43.06 -0.21
CA ASP A 570 -10.48 42.67 1.05
C ASP A 570 -9.92 43.49 2.24
N SER A 571 -9.12 44.55 1.97
CA SER A 571 -8.53 45.47 2.95
C SER A 571 -7.74 44.78 4.08
N LEU A 572 -7.12 43.64 3.78
CA LEU A 572 -6.32 42.89 4.75
C LEU A 572 -4.98 43.61 4.98
N VAL A 573 -4.70 43.99 6.24
CA VAL A 573 -3.45 44.63 6.63
C VAL A 573 -2.33 43.58 6.71
N ARG A 574 -1.69 43.29 5.56
CA ARG A 574 -0.55 42.36 5.46
C ARG A 574 0.45 42.77 4.38
N PRO A 575 1.73 42.32 4.45
CA PRO A 575 2.70 42.53 3.38
C PRO A 575 2.26 41.85 2.08
N GLN A 576 2.58 42.47 0.93
CA GLN A 576 2.46 41.81 -0.37
C GLN A 576 3.42 40.62 -0.41
N VAL A 577 2.92 39.44 -0.76
CA VAL A 577 3.73 38.22 -0.79
C VAL A 577 4.39 38.09 -2.17
N ARG A 578 5.72 38.01 -2.20
CA ARG A 578 6.47 37.71 -3.42
C ARG A 578 6.47 36.21 -3.73
N PHE A 579 5.97 35.82 -4.90
CA PHE A 579 5.98 34.43 -5.38
C PHE A 579 7.17 34.19 -6.33
N ASP A 580 8.17 33.42 -5.89
CA ASP A 580 9.27 32.98 -6.74
C ASP A 580 9.04 31.54 -7.20
N ILE A 581 8.54 31.40 -8.43
CA ILE A 581 8.26 30.10 -9.03
C ILE A 581 9.49 29.60 -9.79
N VAL A 582 10.15 28.60 -9.23
CA VAL A 582 11.34 27.97 -9.81
C VAL A 582 10.92 26.73 -10.58
N GLN A 583 10.88 26.85 -11.91
CA GLN A 583 10.63 25.71 -12.79
C GLN A 583 11.86 24.80 -12.77
N VAL A 584 11.71 23.61 -12.19
CA VAL A 584 12.75 22.59 -12.12
C VAL A 584 12.73 21.78 -13.41
N GLN A 585 13.90 21.39 -13.93
CA GLN A 585 13.94 20.48 -15.07
C GLN A 585 13.46 19.10 -14.62
N PRO A 586 12.44 18.49 -15.27
CA PRO A 586 11.93 17.19 -14.89
C PRO A 586 13.04 16.15 -14.84
N ALA A 587 13.17 15.49 -13.70
CA ALA A 587 14.14 14.43 -13.51
C ALA A 587 13.42 13.16 -13.04
N HIS A 588 13.27 12.19 -13.93
CA HIS A 588 12.74 10.87 -13.61
C HIS A 588 13.85 9.82 -13.71
N ARG A 589 13.60 8.65 -13.13
CA ARG A 589 14.42 7.47 -13.35
C ARG A 589 13.52 6.25 -13.47
N ASP A 590 13.65 5.55 -14.59
CA ASP A 590 12.82 4.37 -14.86
C ASP A 590 13.04 3.27 -13.80
N LEU A 591 12.10 2.33 -13.73
CA LEU A 591 12.31 1.09 -13.01
C LEU A 591 13.23 0.16 -13.82
N ASP A 592 13.78 -0.86 -13.17
CA ASP A 592 14.36 -1.97 -13.92
C ASP A 592 13.27 -2.57 -14.84
N PRO A 593 13.56 -2.88 -16.12
CA PRO A 593 12.55 -3.36 -17.05
C PRO A 593 11.75 -4.58 -16.56
N LEU A 594 12.38 -5.49 -15.79
CA LEU A 594 11.67 -6.65 -15.25
C LEU A 594 10.72 -6.26 -14.13
N GLU A 595 11.16 -5.37 -13.23
CA GLU A 595 10.29 -4.86 -12.16
C GLU A 595 9.15 -4.03 -12.75
N GLU A 596 9.41 -3.22 -13.77
CA GLU A 596 8.37 -2.47 -14.49
C GLU A 596 7.30 -3.38 -15.10
N ILE A 597 7.71 -4.46 -15.78
CA ILE A 597 6.79 -5.45 -16.34
C ILE A 597 5.95 -6.11 -15.24
N LYS A 598 6.57 -6.42 -14.10
CA LYS A 598 5.89 -7.01 -12.94
C LYS A 598 4.84 -6.06 -12.36
N GLN A 599 5.16 -4.77 -12.21
CA GLN A 599 4.20 -3.77 -11.73
C GLN A 599 3.04 -3.58 -12.71
N VAL A 600 3.30 -3.54 -14.02
CA VAL A 600 2.21 -3.45 -15.01
C VAL A 600 1.35 -4.71 -15.02
N LYS A 601 1.94 -5.91 -14.92
CA LYS A 601 1.15 -7.16 -14.80
C LYS A 601 0.23 -7.13 -13.57
N PHE A 602 0.73 -6.65 -12.44
CA PHE A 602 -0.07 -6.46 -11.24
C PHE A 602 -1.26 -5.52 -11.50
N MET A 603 -1.04 -4.37 -12.16
CA MET A 603 -2.13 -3.45 -12.53
C MET A 603 -3.17 -4.12 -13.44
N LEU A 604 -2.75 -4.87 -14.46
CA LEU A 604 -3.67 -5.56 -15.36
C LEU A 604 -4.46 -6.68 -14.67
N GLN A 605 -3.82 -7.43 -13.77
CA GLN A 605 -4.48 -8.46 -12.98
C GLN A 605 -5.52 -7.85 -12.04
N ARG A 606 -5.18 -6.74 -11.39
CA ARG A 606 -6.10 -5.96 -10.56
C ARG A 606 -7.31 -5.50 -11.37
N HIS A 607 -7.09 -4.87 -12.53
CA HIS A 607 -8.15 -4.48 -13.47
C HIS A 607 -9.07 -5.64 -13.87
N ASN A 608 -8.50 -6.80 -14.20
CA ASN A 608 -9.29 -7.95 -14.65
C ASN A 608 -10.11 -8.57 -13.51
N ARG A 609 -9.56 -8.64 -12.29
CA ARG A 609 -10.30 -9.10 -11.10
C ARG A 609 -11.47 -8.17 -10.80
N LEU A 610 -11.22 -6.86 -10.87
CA LEU A 610 -12.23 -5.82 -10.73
C LEU A 610 -13.38 -5.99 -11.74
N ALA A 611 -13.03 -6.17 -13.02
CA ALA A 611 -13.99 -6.33 -14.10
C ALA A 611 -14.85 -7.60 -13.95
N GLN A 612 -14.27 -8.71 -13.50
CA GLN A 612 -14.99 -9.99 -13.36
C GLN A 612 -16.20 -9.91 -12.44
N ASN A 613 -16.12 -9.06 -11.45
CA ASN A 613 -17.16 -9.00 -10.45
C ASN A 613 -18.28 -8.01 -10.88
N MET A 614 -18.02 -7.06 -11.79
CA MET A 614 -19.02 -6.13 -12.33
C MET A 614 -20.13 -6.88 -13.12
N ASP A 615 -21.32 -6.27 -13.18
CA ASP A 615 -22.42 -6.77 -14.01
C ASP A 615 -21.99 -6.93 -15.47
N ALA A 616 -22.48 -7.98 -16.14
CA ALA A 616 -22.11 -8.34 -17.50
C ALA A 616 -22.35 -7.21 -18.51
N SER A 617 -23.37 -6.36 -18.26
CA SER A 617 -23.72 -5.21 -19.09
C SER A 617 -22.70 -4.06 -19.00
N LEU A 618 -21.99 -3.92 -17.88
CA LEU A 618 -21.07 -2.82 -17.57
C LEU A 618 -19.60 -3.26 -17.48
N ARG A 619 -19.35 -4.56 -17.66
CA ARG A 619 -18.03 -5.18 -17.55
C ARG A 619 -17.11 -4.73 -18.70
N PRO A 620 -15.99 -4.04 -18.43
CA PRO A 620 -15.02 -3.75 -19.47
C PRO A 620 -14.33 -5.02 -19.94
N LEU A 621 -13.87 -5.03 -21.20
CA LEU A 621 -13.12 -6.17 -21.73
C LEU A 621 -11.83 -6.38 -20.94
N PRO A 622 -11.41 -7.63 -20.70
CA PRO A 622 -10.19 -7.92 -19.98
C PRO A 622 -8.96 -7.26 -20.61
N ALA A 623 -8.19 -6.55 -19.79
CA ALA A 623 -6.94 -5.97 -20.20
C ALA A 623 -5.88 -7.08 -20.36
N LYS A 624 -5.18 -7.06 -21.51
CA LYS A 624 -4.20 -8.10 -21.87
C LYS A 624 -2.87 -7.50 -22.28
N LEU A 625 -1.80 -8.25 -22.03
CA LEU A 625 -0.43 -7.90 -22.36
C LEU A 625 0.02 -8.68 -23.61
N PHE A 626 0.55 -7.98 -24.60
CA PHE A 626 1.07 -8.56 -25.83
C PHE A 626 2.46 -8.02 -26.18
N LYS A 627 3.18 -8.78 -27.01
CA LYS A 627 4.38 -8.30 -27.69
C LYS A 627 3.99 -7.83 -29.08
N ARG A 628 4.40 -6.61 -29.44
CA ARG A 628 4.16 -5.99 -30.74
C ARG A 628 5.48 -5.76 -31.46
N VAL A 629 5.57 -6.20 -32.71
CA VAL A 629 6.66 -5.84 -33.62
C VAL A 629 6.42 -4.43 -34.12
N CYS A 630 7.32 -3.51 -33.79
CA CYS A 630 7.25 -2.11 -34.25
C CYS A 630 7.90 -1.96 -35.63
N HIS A 631 9.04 -2.62 -35.83
CA HIS A 631 9.77 -2.61 -37.09
C HIS A 631 10.44 -3.97 -37.30
N THR A 632 10.48 -4.42 -38.55
CA THR A 632 11.51 -5.34 -39.02
C THR A 632 12.70 -4.50 -39.47
N SER A 633 13.91 -4.87 -39.05
CA SER A 633 15.10 -4.03 -39.21
C SER A 633 16.38 -4.85 -39.27
N TYR A 634 17.45 -4.26 -39.80
CA TYR A 634 18.81 -4.76 -39.57
C TYR A 634 19.27 -4.31 -38.18
N MET A 635 19.29 -5.23 -37.23
CA MET A 635 19.64 -5.02 -35.83
C MET A 635 21.16 -4.92 -35.68
N LEU A 636 21.62 -3.85 -35.03
CA LEU A 636 23.03 -3.64 -34.73
C LEU A 636 23.39 -4.34 -33.42
N HIS A 637 24.60 -4.89 -33.34
CA HIS A 637 25.13 -5.40 -32.09
C HIS A 637 25.33 -4.24 -31.09
N PRO A 638 25.14 -4.45 -29.77
CA PRO A 638 25.36 -3.41 -28.76
C PRO A 638 26.76 -2.76 -28.83
N GLU A 639 27.78 -3.55 -29.14
CA GLU A 639 29.15 -3.07 -29.35
C GLU A 639 29.25 -2.07 -30.52
N THR A 640 28.58 -2.37 -31.64
CA THR A 640 28.50 -1.45 -32.79
C THR A 640 27.80 -0.16 -32.41
N THR A 641 26.68 -0.26 -31.67
CA THR A 641 25.95 0.91 -31.16
C THR A 641 26.89 1.79 -30.33
N HIS A 642 27.65 1.18 -29.41
CA HIS A 642 28.60 1.89 -28.57
C HIS A 642 29.67 2.61 -29.39
N ARG A 643 30.31 1.90 -30.34
CA ARG A 643 31.35 2.46 -31.22
C ARG A 643 30.85 3.63 -32.06
N LEU A 644 29.64 3.53 -32.63
CA LEU A 644 29.01 4.64 -33.36
C LEU A 644 28.88 5.86 -32.45
N LEU A 645 28.29 5.71 -31.26
CA LEU A 645 28.09 6.83 -30.33
C LEU A 645 29.41 7.49 -29.88
N VAL A 646 30.48 6.71 -29.73
CA VAL A 646 31.83 7.19 -29.37
C VAL A 646 32.49 7.92 -30.55
N ASN A 647 32.48 7.32 -31.74
CA ASN A 647 33.13 7.89 -32.93
C ASN A 647 32.55 9.25 -33.33
N PHE A 648 31.23 9.43 -33.17
CA PHE A 648 30.55 10.70 -33.43
C PHE A 648 30.56 11.66 -32.23
N ARG A 649 31.24 11.29 -31.13
CA ARG A 649 31.38 12.06 -29.87
C ARG A 649 30.04 12.55 -29.28
N LEU A 650 28.93 11.89 -29.60
CA LEU A 650 27.60 12.40 -29.26
C LEU A 650 27.36 12.37 -27.74
N ARG A 651 27.88 11.36 -27.03
CA ARG A 651 27.76 11.26 -25.56
C ARG A 651 28.64 12.26 -24.80
N GLN A 652 29.70 12.75 -25.41
CA GLN A 652 30.58 13.77 -24.82
C GLN A 652 30.04 15.17 -25.07
N ARG A 653 29.29 15.35 -26.17
CA ARG A 653 28.78 16.64 -26.63
C ARG A 653 27.40 16.98 -26.06
N PHE A 654 26.59 15.98 -25.74
CA PHE A 654 25.20 16.18 -25.32
C PHE A 654 24.88 15.52 -23.99
N ASN A 655 24.09 16.22 -23.18
CA ASN A 655 23.58 15.73 -21.91
C ASN A 655 22.59 14.59 -22.14
N THR A 656 22.77 13.45 -21.46
CA THR A 656 21.84 12.30 -21.51
C THR A 656 20.43 12.62 -21.05
N ARG A 657 20.20 13.80 -20.47
CA ARG A 657 18.89 14.28 -20.00
C ARG A 657 18.05 14.99 -21.07
N GLU A 658 18.64 15.37 -22.20
CA GLU A 658 17.95 16.12 -23.27
C GLU A 658 17.88 15.35 -24.60
N VAL A 659 18.70 14.32 -24.75
CA VAL A 659 18.93 13.60 -26.00
C VAL A 659 18.80 12.10 -25.77
N ASP A 660 17.87 11.49 -26.50
CA ASP A 660 17.77 10.03 -26.63
C ASP A 660 18.86 9.54 -27.57
N PHE A 661 19.69 8.62 -27.08
CA PHE A 661 20.72 7.96 -27.89
C PHE A 661 20.17 6.65 -28.50
N PHE A 662 20.26 6.56 -29.82
CA PHE A 662 19.83 5.44 -30.65
C PHE A 662 21.06 4.66 -31.14
N GLY A 663 21.06 4.24 -32.42
CA GLY A 663 22.11 3.43 -33.02
C GLY A 663 21.86 1.93 -33.00
N ARG A 664 20.62 1.48 -32.79
CA ARG A 664 20.31 0.06 -32.55
C ARG A 664 19.88 -0.72 -33.78
N TYR A 665 19.42 -0.06 -34.83
CA TYR A 665 18.87 -0.73 -36.01
C TYR A 665 18.84 0.18 -37.25
N ILE A 666 18.74 -0.45 -38.43
CA ILE A 666 18.43 0.19 -39.71
C ILE A 666 17.04 -0.32 -40.15
N PRO A 667 16.03 0.54 -40.25
CA PRO A 667 14.65 0.10 -40.50
C PRO A 667 14.44 -0.43 -41.92
N ILE A 668 13.91 -1.65 -42.02
CA ILE A 668 13.51 -2.30 -43.28
C ILE A 668 12.07 -1.93 -43.61
N LYS A 669 11.16 -2.20 -42.68
CA LYS A 669 9.72 -2.00 -42.83
C LYS A 669 9.07 -1.70 -41.47
N MET A 670 8.00 -0.92 -41.49
CA MET A 670 7.10 -0.73 -40.34
C MET A 670 6.30 -2.01 -40.07
N GLY A 671 6.27 -2.48 -38.82
CA GLY A 671 5.60 -3.71 -38.44
C GLY A 671 6.36 -4.96 -38.89
N LYS A 672 5.63 -6.06 -39.11
CA LYS A 672 6.19 -7.33 -39.57
C LYS A 672 6.37 -7.34 -41.09
N CYS A 673 7.46 -7.96 -41.54
CA CYS A 673 7.59 -8.40 -42.92
C CYS A 673 6.79 -9.69 -43.16
N GLU A 674 6.26 -9.86 -44.36
CA GLU A 674 5.67 -11.11 -44.84
C GLU A 674 6.75 -12.19 -44.95
N PRO A 675 6.41 -13.48 -44.84
CA PRO A 675 7.38 -14.57 -44.90
C PRO A 675 8.29 -14.52 -46.14
N VAL A 676 7.73 -14.20 -47.30
CA VAL A 676 8.47 -14.05 -48.57
C VAL A 676 9.47 -12.87 -48.52
N GLU A 677 9.10 -11.76 -47.87
CA GLU A 677 10.00 -10.62 -47.69
C GLU A 677 11.20 -11.00 -46.79
N ILE A 678 10.98 -11.82 -45.76
CA ILE A 678 12.04 -12.33 -44.88
C ILE A 678 12.96 -13.31 -45.62
N GLU A 679 12.41 -14.22 -46.43
CA GLU A 679 13.20 -15.14 -47.25
C GLU A 679 14.11 -14.41 -48.24
N ASN A 680 13.59 -13.37 -48.90
CA ASN A 680 14.38 -12.52 -49.81
C ASN A 680 15.52 -11.79 -49.10
N LEU A 681 15.42 -11.59 -47.79
CA LEU A 681 16.47 -10.99 -46.96
C LEU A 681 17.49 -12.02 -46.43
N GLY A 682 17.35 -13.30 -46.80
CA GLY A 682 18.17 -14.41 -46.32
C GLY A 682 17.66 -15.07 -45.03
N GLY A 683 16.47 -14.69 -44.55
CA GLY A 683 15.85 -15.21 -43.34
C GLY A 683 16.11 -14.36 -42.09
N MET A 684 15.37 -14.66 -41.01
CA MET A 684 15.60 -14.05 -39.71
C MET A 684 16.98 -14.42 -39.18
N GLY A 685 17.73 -13.42 -38.70
CA GLY A 685 19.11 -13.57 -38.23
C GLY A 685 20.17 -13.49 -39.33
N ALA A 686 19.79 -13.39 -40.61
CA ALA A 686 20.74 -13.23 -41.71
C ALA A 686 21.59 -11.97 -41.51
N GLN A 687 22.91 -12.12 -41.72
CA GLN A 687 23.89 -11.07 -41.48
C GLN A 687 24.21 -10.29 -42.76
N ILE A 688 24.29 -8.97 -42.62
CA ILE A 688 24.75 -8.05 -43.67
C ILE A 688 25.80 -7.12 -43.08
N GLN A 689 26.88 -6.87 -43.82
CA GLN A 689 27.88 -5.87 -43.44
C GLN A 689 27.55 -4.50 -44.04
N PHE A 690 27.67 -3.47 -43.21
CA PHE A 690 27.49 -2.08 -43.59
C PHE A 690 28.76 -1.28 -43.31
N GLU A 691 28.96 -0.21 -44.09
CA GLU A 691 29.97 0.82 -43.82
C GLU A 691 29.33 2.21 -43.76
N THR A 692 29.86 3.06 -42.89
CA THR A 692 29.41 4.47 -42.74
C THR A 692 29.84 5.31 -43.94
N VAL A 693 28.92 6.12 -44.46
CA VAL A 693 29.11 6.91 -45.69
C VAL A 693 29.07 8.41 -45.42
N SER A 694 28.10 8.89 -44.64
CA SER A 694 27.99 10.32 -44.35
C SER A 694 27.25 10.57 -43.05
N PHE A 695 27.54 11.69 -42.38
CA PHE A 695 26.89 12.12 -41.14
C PHE A 695 26.09 13.39 -41.37
N GLY A 696 24.94 13.51 -40.70
CA GLY A 696 24.09 14.68 -40.86
C GLY A 696 23.34 15.01 -39.58
N SER A 697 22.95 16.27 -39.47
CA SER A 697 22.10 16.76 -38.39
C SER A 697 21.12 17.80 -38.88
N TYR A 698 19.96 17.90 -38.22
CA TYR A 698 18.98 18.95 -38.48
C TYR A 698 18.69 19.71 -37.20
N ASN A 699 18.82 21.05 -37.25
CA ASN A 699 18.58 22.00 -36.14
C ASN A 699 19.17 21.58 -34.79
N ASP A 700 20.28 20.85 -34.81
CA ASP A 700 20.92 20.26 -33.62
C ASP A 700 19.89 19.53 -32.71
N CYS A 701 18.93 18.85 -33.35
CA CYS A 701 17.83 18.16 -32.67
C CYS A 701 17.69 16.70 -33.10
N ILE A 702 18.30 16.30 -34.21
CA ILE A 702 18.42 14.91 -34.66
C ILE A 702 19.75 14.73 -35.38
N TRP A 703 20.44 13.62 -35.09
CA TRP A 703 21.74 13.28 -35.66
C TRP A 703 21.70 11.85 -36.20
N ALA A 704 22.17 11.65 -37.43
CA ALA A 704 22.09 10.38 -38.12
C ALA A 704 23.32 10.12 -38.99
N VAL A 705 23.55 8.84 -39.28
CA VAL A 705 24.60 8.39 -40.20
C VAL A 705 23.97 7.57 -41.33
N ARG A 706 24.29 7.92 -42.57
CA ARG A 706 23.99 7.09 -43.74
C ARG A 706 25.02 5.98 -43.85
N VAL A 707 24.57 4.81 -44.19
CA VAL A 707 25.39 3.61 -44.33
C VAL A 707 25.08 2.95 -45.67
N ARG A 708 26.03 2.14 -46.17
CA ARG A 708 25.82 1.32 -47.37
C ARG A 708 26.29 -0.11 -47.14
N PRO A 709 25.67 -1.11 -47.78
CA PRO A 709 26.14 -2.48 -47.67
C PRO A 709 27.54 -2.62 -48.26
N VAL A 710 28.35 -3.50 -47.68
CA VAL A 710 29.70 -3.83 -48.14
C VAL A 710 29.61 -4.99 -49.13
N GLY A 711 30.04 -4.76 -50.38
CA GLY A 711 29.99 -5.74 -51.48
C GLY A 711 29.13 -5.27 -52.64
N SER A 712 29.63 -5.38 -53.87
CA SER A 712 29.03 -4.79 -55.09
C SER A 712 27.70 -5.40 -55.53
N SER A 713 27.30 -6.54 -54.96
CA SER A 713 26.07 -7.28 -55.30
C SER A 713 25.04 -7.35 -54.16
N ALA A 714 25.29 -6.73 -53.01
CA ALA A 714 24.38 -6.78 -51.86
C ALA A 714 23.23 -5.77 -52.01
N VAL A 715 22.07 -6.24 -52.46
CA VAL A 715 20.82 -5.45 -52.48
C VAL A 715 20.18 -5.52 -51.10
N VAL A 716 19.97 -4.36 -50.46
CA VAL A 716 19.31 -4.25 -49.16
C VAL A 716 17.96 -3.56 -49.30
N SER A 717 16.98 -3.99 -48.50
CA SER A 717 15.67 -3.34 -48.44
C SER A 717 15.61 -2.45 -47.20
N THR A 718 15.34 -1.15 -47.38
CA THR A 718 15.25 -0.19 -46.28
C THR A 718 14.12 0.81 -46.46
N MET A 719 13.58 1.32 -45.35
CA MET A 719 12.52 2.36 -45.39
C MET A 719 12.99 3.68 -46.01
N ASN A 720 14.29 3.96 -45.93
CA ASN A 720 14.91 5.12 -46.54
C ASN A 720 15.64 4.69 -47.81
N ALA A 721 15.62 5.51 -48.86
CA ALA A 721 16.32 5.22 -50.12
C ALA A 721 17.83 5.00 -49.93
N ILE A 722 18.43 5.69 -48.95
CA ILE A 722 19.77 5.41 -48.45
C ILE A 722 19.63 4.83 -47.04
N PRO A 723 20.17 3.63 -46.76
CA PRO A 723 20.14 3.04 -45.43
C PRO A 723 20.70 4.03 -44.40
N THR A 724 19.95 4.27 -43.32
CA THR A 724 20.28 5.33 -42.37
C THR A 724 20.06 4.83 -40.93
N VAL A 725 21.05 5.08 -40.08
CA VAL A 725 20.98 4.84 -38.64
C VAL A 725 20.78 6.19 -37.95
N VAL A 726 19.65 6.34 -37.25
CA VAL A 726 19.49 7.46 -36.31
C VAL A 726 20.40 7.19 -35.12
N LEU A 727 21.31 8.12 -34.81
CA LEU A 727 22.28 7.99 -33.72
C LEU A 727 21.76 8.64 -32.44
N ALA A 728 21.10 9.79 -32.56
CA ALA A 728 20.56 10.53 -31.43
C ALA A 728 19.41 11.45 -31.87
N LYS A 729 18.48 11.78 -30.97
CA LYS A 729 17.49 12.85 -31.17
C LYS A 729 17.13 13.51 -29.85
N LYS A 730 16.81 14.81 -29.84
CA LYS A 730 16.27 15.47 -28.64
C LYS A 730 14.94 14.84 -28.22
N ILE A 731 14.66 14.83 -26.93
CA ILE A 731 13.36 14.36 -26.40
C ILE A 731 12.23 15.14 -27.10
N ASP A 732 11.13 14.46 -27.41
CA ASP A 732 9.97 14.97 -28.17
C ASP A 732 10.17 15.32 -29.66
N VAL A 733 11.38 15.14 -30.22
CA VAL A 733 11.58 15.26 -31.69
C VAL A 733 11.10 13.99 -32.40
N ALA A 734 10.27 14.14 -33.43
CA ALA A 734 9.79 13.01 -34.23
C ALA A 734 10.87 12.51 -35.21
N GLU A 735 10.98 11.19 -35.41
CA GLU A 735 11.93 10.59 -36.36
C GLU A 735 11.69 11.00 -37.82
N SER A 736 10.48 11.47 -38.15
CA SER A 736 10.15 12.05 -39.47
C SER A 736 11.03 13.24 -39.84
N PHE A 737 11.63 13.91 -38.85
CA PHE A 737 12.57 15.02 -39.07
C PHE A 737 13.87 14.56 -39.72
N LEU A 738 14.17 13.25 -39.72
CA LEU A 738 15.29 12.67 -40.47
C LEU A 738 15.27 13.09 -41.94
N ARG A 739 14.08 13.22 -42.53
CA ARG A 739 13.88 13.63 -43.93
C ARG A 739 14.25 15.09 -44.20
N ARG A 740 14.44 15.90 -43.15
CA ARG A 740 14.80 17.33 -43.24
C ARG A 740 16.31 17.57 -43.15
N ILE A 741 17.12 16.52 -42.97
CA ILE A 741 18.58 16.66 -43.02
C ILE A 741 19.00 16.84 -44.48
N GLU A 742 19.35 18.07 -44.84
CA GLU A 742 19.83 18.41 -46.18
C GLU A 742 21.35 18.34 -46.28
N ASN A 743 22.06 18.81 -45.25
CA ASN A 743 23.52 18.86 -45.22
C ASN A 743 24.10 17.57 -44.64
N TRP A 744 24.76 16.78 -45.50
CA TRP A 744 25.46 15.53 -45.13
C TRP A 744 26.95 15.68 -45.34
N GLU A 745 27.73 15.44 -44.30
CA GLU A 745 29.20 15.40 -44.33
C GLU A 745 29.68 14.01 -44.74
N ASP A 746 30.47 13.94 -45.81
CA ASP A 746 31.05 12.68 -46.29
C ASP A 746 32.06 12.08 -45.30
N ILE A 747 32.02 10.76 -45.16
CA ILE A 747 32.93 9.95 -44.35
C ILE A 747 33.68 9.02 -45.29
N ARG A 748 35.01 9.15 -45.35
CA ARG A 748 35.88 8.35 -46.21
C ARG A 748 36.73 7.37 -45.40
N PRO A 749 37.23 6.27 -46.00
CA PRO A 749 38.21 5.42 -45.37
C PRO A 749 39.42 6.24 -44.86
N GLY A 750 39.73 6.12 -43.57
CA GLY A 750 40.75 6.93 -42.88
C GLY A 750 40.18 8.02 -41.95
N ASP A 751 38.90 8.37 -42.08
CA ASP A 751 38.20 9.23 -41.11
C ASP A 751 37.96 8.44 -39.79
N PRO A 752 38.19 9.01 -38.59
CA PRO A 752 37.89 8.33 -37.32
C PRO A 752 36.42 7.91 -37.15
N ARG A 753 35.50 8.52 -37.90
CA ARG A 753 34.08 8.18 -37.95
C ARG A 753 33.77 7.00 -38.86
N TYR A 754 34.72 6.59 -39.71
CA TYR A 754 34.56 5.47 -40.62
C TYR A 754 34.50 4.13 -39.86
N LEU A 755 33.42 3.38 -40.06
CA LEU A 755 33.19 2.11 -39.39
C LEU A 755 32.58 1.08 -40.35
N ARG A 756 33.13 -0.14 -40.34
CA ARG A 756 32.49 -1.34 -40.88
C ARG A 756 31.90 -2.19 -39.75
N PHE A 757 30.69 -2.68 -39.93
CA PHE A 757 30.00 -3.48 -38.92
C PHE A 757 28.98 -4.45 -39.53
N SER A 758 28.71 -5.55 -38.82
CA SER A 758 27.64 -6.49 -39.16
C SER A 758 26.32 -6.08 -38.47
N ALA A 759 25.22 -6.28 -39.17
CA ALA A 759 23.86 -6.19 -38.64
C ALA A 759 23.05 -7.42 -39.05
N THR A 760 22.05 -7.80 -38.25
CA THR A 760 21.23 -9.00 -38.50
C THR A 760 19.78 -8.66 -38.78
N VAL A 761 19.12 -9.37 -39.69
CA VAL A 761 17.66 -9.22 -39.87
C VAL A 761 16.94 -9.63 -38.59
N GLY A 762 16.14 -8.72 -38.03
CA GLY A 762 15.45 -8.94 -36.77
C GLY A 762 14.21 -8.07 -36.61
N GLU A 763 13.51 -8.25 -35.49
CA GLU A 763 12.30 -7.52 -35.14
C GLU A 763 12.53 -6.69 -33.87
N GLN A 764 12.18 -5.40 -33.94
CA GLN A 764 12.13 -4.54 -32.76
C GLN A 764 10.78 -4.71 -32.07
N LEU A 765 10.81 -5.25 -30.84
CA LEU A 765 9.62 -5.50 -30.05
C LEU A 765 9.35 -4.38 -29.04
N ARG A 766 8.08 -4.09 -28.80
CA ARG A 766 7.58 -3.36 -27.64
C ARG A 766 6.43 -4.13 -26.98
N LEU A 767 6.18 -3.83 -25.73
CA LEU A 767 5.03 -4.35 -25.00
C LEU A 767 3.81 -3.47 -25.25
N GLN A 768 2.65 -4.11 -25.42
CA GLN A 768 1.39 -3.46 -25.67
C GLN A 768 0.32 -3.96 -24.70
N ILE A 769 -0.50 -3.03 -24.23
CA ILE A 769 -1.69 -3.29 -23.41
C ILE A 769 -2.91 -3.11 -24.29
N SER A 770 -3.77 -4.12 -24.40
CA SER A 770 -5.12 -3.93 -24.93
C SER A 770 -6.05 -3.57 -23.78
N ALA A 771 -6.37 -2.30 -23.60
CA ALA A 771 -7.48 -1.87 -22.75
C ALA A 771 -8.42 -1.03 -23.61
N PRO A 772 -9.72 -1.37 -23.71
CA PRO A 772 -10.67 -0.53 -24.44
C PRO A 772 -10.76 0.87 -23.81
N LYS A 773 -11.16 1.87 -24.59
CA LYS A 773 -11.72 3.11 -24.02
C LYS A 773 -12.94 2.71 -23.18
N LEU A 774 -12.92 3.00 -21.89
CA LEU A 774 -14.16 3.05 -21.11
C LEU A 774 -15.00 4.16 -21.75
N HIS A 775 -16.01 3.79 -22.53
CA HIS A 775 -17.01 4.72 -23.01
C HIS A 775 -17.91 5.05 -21.82
N LEU A 776 -17.50 6.04 -21.05
CA LEU A 776 -18.41 6.79 -20.20
C LEU A 776 -19.25 7.64 -21.18
N GLY A 777 -20.47 7.16 -21.48
CA GLY A 777 -21.44 7.93 -22.26
C GLY A 777 -21.71 9.28 -21.60
N GLY A 778 -22.00 10.29 -22.44
CA GLY A 778 -22.22 11.68 -22.03
C GLY A 778 -23.53 11.94 -21.31
#